data_AF-R4YWV6-F1
#
_entry.id   AF-R4YWV6-F1
#
_cell.length_a   1.000
_cell.length_b   1.000
_cell.length_c   1.000
_cell.angle_alpha   90.00
_cell.angle_beta   90.00
_cell.angle_gamma   90.00
#
_symmetry.space_group_name_H-M   'P 1'
#
loop_
_entity.id
_entity.type
_entity.pdbx_description
1 polymer ?
#
loop_
_entity_poly.entity_id
_entity_poly.type
_entity_poly.pdbx_seq_one_letter_code
_entity_poly.pdbx_strand_id
1 'polypeptide(L)'
;MTISLDAKSPEGPLAEMWDNHLFKMKLVNPSNRRKFKVIVVGTGLAGGACAATLGELGYDVQVFTYHDSPRRAHSIAAQGGINAAKNYQADGDSVYRLYYDTIKGGDFRSREANTYRLAQVSLNIIDQCVAQGVPFAREYGGMLANRSFGGAQVSRTFYARGQTGQQLLLGAYQALAHQINAGTCTLHNKMEMLDLVLDDEGTAVGIIARDLNTGELSRHSAHAVVLATGGYSNTYFLSTNAMNSNATAAWRAHKKGAAFANPCYTQIHPTCIPPSDEFQSKLTLMSESLRNDGRIWVPQSVDDVDTPPAQIPEDQRDYYLERKYPAFGNLVPRDIASRNAKTAVDSGRGVGPLHNGVYLDFASAIERLGKDLIEERYGNLFEMYERITGENPYVVPMRIYPATHYTMGGLWVDYNLQTTIPGLFALGEANFSDHGANRLGASALMQGLSDGYFVAPPTVANYLAGKLGSDPISTDDPAFETAEAELRSRIDKLMSVKGTKSVDHYHRELGKLVWDYIGMSRNEAGLEKALAEIPALREQFWRDVKILGTAEGVNQSLEKALRVADFMELAELQAKDALDRVESCGGHFREESQTPEGEALRDDENFQYVSAWEYGGPNIAQDAVLHKEELIFEDVTPSQRSYK
;
A
#
# COMPACT_ATOMS: atom_id res chain seq x y z
N MET A 1 5.21 28.58 6.13
CA MET A 1 5.82 28.11 7.39
C MET A 1 6.76 26.98 7.00
N THR A 2 7.98 26.92 7.56
CA THR A 2 8.87 25.78 7.31
C THR A 2 8.26 24.52 7.93
N ILE A 3 8.18 23.41 7.18
CA ILE A 3 7.71 22.13 7.71
C ILE A 3 8.61 21.72 8.89
N SER A 4 7.98 21.27 10.00
CA SER A 4 8.66 20.66 11.14
C SER A 4 8.24 19.21 11.26
N LEU A 5 9.21 18.29 11.23
CA LEU A 5 8.99 16.86 11.40
C LEU A 5 9.18 16.49 12.88
N ASP A 6 8.11 16.61 13.66
CA ASP A 6 8.08 16.12 15.04
C ASP A 6 7.37 14.76 15.10
N ALA A 7 8.17 13.70 15.19
CA ALA A 7 7.66 12.33 15.26
C ALA A 7 6.71 12.08 16.44
N LYS A 8 6.76 12.91 17.51
CA LYS A 8 6.01 12.72 18.76
C LYS A 8 6.10 11.30 19.34
N SER A 9 7.22 10.63 19.12
CA SER A 9 7.53 9.35 19.75
C SER A 9 7.56 9.54 21.28
N PRO A 10 6.77 8.77 22.05
CA PRO A 10 6.78 8.87 23.51
C PRO A 10 8.15 8.48 24.07
N GLU A 11 8.60 9.19 25.11
CA GLU A 11 9.80 8.80 25.86
C GLU A 11 9.54 7.56 26.75
N GLY A 12 10.60 6.79 27.00
CA GLY A 12 10.61 5.65 27.93
C GLY A 12 10.99 4.33 27.26
N PRO A 13 10.98 3.21 28.00
CA PRO A 13 11.28 1.90 27.44
C PRO A 13 10.32 1.55 26.29
N LEU A 14 10.85 1.07 25.16
CA LEU A 14 10.08 0.75 23.95
C LEU A 14 8.85 -0.12 24.23
N ALA A 15 8.99 -1.09 25.14
CA ALA A 15 7.92 -2.00 25.54
C ALA A 15 6.73 -1.36 26.26
N GLU A 16 6.92 -0.18 26.84
CA GLU A 16 5.91 0.53 27.63
C GLU A 16 5.41 1.80 26.94
N MET A 17 6.05 2.23 25.84
CA MET A 17 5.78 3.51 25.18
C MET A 17 4.30 3.71 24.84
N TRP A 18 3.67 2.71 24.21
CA TRP A 18 2.29 2.84 23.76
C TRP A 18 1.29 2.90 24.93
N ASP A 19 1.45 2.03 25.92
CA ASP A 19 0.56 1.98 27.09
C ASP A 19 0.68 3.27 27.93
N ASN A 20 1.91 3.75 28.13
CA ASN A 20 2.16 5.02 28.80
C ASN A 20 1.60 6.21 28.01
N HIS A 21 1.67 6.17 26.69
CA HIS A 21 1.12 7.21 25.83
C HIS A 21 -0.40 7.24 25.89
N LEU A 22 -1.06 6.08 25.78
CA LEU A 22 -2.51 5.95 25.95
C LEU A 22 -2.99 6.53 27.28
N PHE A 23 -2.27 6.28 28.37
CA PHE A 23 -2.61 6.83 29.69
C PHE A 23 -2.49 8.37 29.75
N LYS A 24 -1.50 8.94 29.06
CA LYS A 24 -1.26 10.40 29.01
C LYS A 24 -2.19 11.14 28.07
N MET A 25 -2.82 10.46 27.10
CA MET A 25 -3.72 11.08 26.14
C MET A 25 -4.94 11.73 26.83
N LYS A 26 -5.36 12.86 26.29
CA LYS A 26 -6.60 13.52 26.71
C LYS A 26 -7.79 12.71 26.20
N LEU A 27 -8.81 12.60 27.04
CA LEU A 27 -10.06 11.90 26.70
C LEU A 27 -11.19 12.89 26.43
N VAL A 28 -12.03 12.57 25.45
CA VAL A 28 -13.31 13.25 25.26
C VAL A 28 -14.39 12.52 26.06
N ASN A 29 -15.05 13.25 26.96
CA ASN A 29 -16.19 12.73 27.71
C ASN A 29 -17.27 12.18 26.74
N PRO A 30 -17.83 10.97 26.98
CA PRO A 30 -18.84 10.37 26.11
C PRO A 30 -20.00 11.30 25.73
N SER A 31 -20.49 12.11 26.68
CA SER A 31 -21.59 13.06 26.43
C SER A 31 -21.25 14.19 25.45
N ASN A 32 -19.96 14.47 25.24
CA ASN A 32 -19.46 15.49 24.33
C ASN A 32 -19.04 14.94 22.97
N ARG A 33 -18.85 13.63 22.81
CA ARG A 33 -18.33 13.04 21.55
C ARG A 33 -19.19 13.36 20.34
N ARG A 34 -20.51 13.31 20.50
CA ARG A 34 -21.49 13.66 19.45
C ARG A 34 -21.43 15.10 18.94
N LYS A 35 -20.72 15.99 19.66
CA LYS A 35 -20.51 17.39 19.23
C LYS A 35 -19.39 17.49 18.20
N PHE A 36 -18.53 16.48 18.14
CA PHE A 36 -17.41 16.46 17.21
C PHE A 36 -17.77 15.70 15.95
N LYS A 37 -17.73 16.42 14.82
CA LYS A 37 -17.74 15.88 13.47
C LYS A 37 -16.35 15.49 13.00
N VAL A 38 -16.19 14.27 12.45
CA VAL A 38 -14.96 13.73 11.86
C VAL A 38 -15.25 13.23 10.45
N ILE A 39 -14.43 13.61 9.48
CA ILE A 39 -14.50 13.07 8.12
C ILE A 39 -13.52 11.92 7.98
N VAL A 40 -13.97 10.78 7.45
CA VAL A 40 -13.12 9.63 7.09
C VAL A 40 -13.25 9.38 5.59
N VAL A 41 -12.14 9.50 4.86
CA VAL A 41 -12.08 9.27 3.41
C VAL A 41 -11.42 7.93 3.13
N GLY A 42 -12.20 7.01 2.58
CA GLY A 42 -11.78 5.64 2.31
C GLY A 42 -12.43 4.63 3.27
N THR A 43 -12.75 3.45 2.72
CA THR A 43 -13.53 2.41 3.39
C THR A 43 -12.84 1.04 3.36
N GLY A 44 -11.53 1.03 3.09
CA GLY A 44 -10.69 -0.16 3.28
C GLY A 44 -10.57 -0.52 4.76
N LEU A 45 -9.69 -1.47 5.08
CA LEU A 45 -9.51 -1.95 6.46
C LEU A 45 -9.27 -0.81 7.45
N ALA A 46 -8.41 0.15 7.12
CA ALA A 46 -8.12 1.30 7.98
C ALA A 46 -9.32 2.24 8.16
N GLY A 47 -9.89 2.74 7.05
CA GLY A 47 -10.97 3.73 7.11
C GLY A 47 -12.28 3.15 7.63
N GLY A 48 -12.63 1.93 7.22
CA GLY A 48 -13.82 1.22 7.71
C GLY A 48 -13.75 0.93 9.20
N ALA A 49 -12.60 0.43 9.69
CA ALA A 49 -12.39 0.19 11.11
C ALA A 49 -12.37 1.49 11.93
N CYS A 50 -11.71 2.54 11.44
CA CYS A 50 -11.67 3.86 12.09
C CYS A 50 -13.06 4.46 12.23
N ALA A 51 -13.82 4.51 11.11
CA ALA A 51 -15.17 5.04 11.11
C ALA A 51 -16.10 4.23 12.02
N ALA A 52 -16.05 2.89 11.96
CA ALA A 52 -16.84 2.04 12.85
C ALA A 52 -16.52 2.28 14.33
N THR A 53 -15.24 2.43 14.68
CA THR A 53 -14.81 2.60 16.08
C THR A 53 -15.16 3.99 16.60
N LEU A 54 -14.92 5.05 15.83
CA LEU A 54 -15.33 6.41 16.20
C LEU A 54 -16.85 6.53 16.28
N GLY A 55 -17.59 5.91 15.35
CA GLY A 55 -19.06 5.87 15.40
C GLY A 55 -19.57 5.17 16.67
N GLU A 56 -19.02 4.00 17.02
CA GLU A 56 -19.38 3.26 18.24
C GLU A 56 -19.04 4.06 19.51
N LEU A 57 -17.95 4.84 19.49
CA LEU A 57 -17.60 5.74 20.59
C LEU A 57 -18.59 6.92 20.72
N GLY A 58 -19.40 7.21 19.70
CA GLY A 58 -20.46 8.22 19.71
C GLY A 58 -20.08 9.55 19.03
N TYR A 59 -19.06 9.57 18.17
CA TYR A 59 -18.74 10.73 17.33
C TYR A 59 -19.69 10.83 16.12
N ASP A 60 -19.84 12.04 15.54
CA ASP A 60 -20.51 12.22 14.25
C ASP A 60 -19.48 11.97 13.13
N VAL A 61 -19.58 10.82 12.46
CA VAL A 61 -18.59 10.41 11.46
C VAL A 61 -19.18 10.50 10.05
N GLN A 62 -18.55 11.28 9.18
CA GLN A 62 -18.90 11.42 7.77
C GLN A 62 -17.94 10.57 6.92
N VAL A 63 -18.43 9.50 6.31
CA VAL A 63 -17.61 8.48 5.66
C VAL A 63 -17.73 8.59 4.14
N PHE A 64 -16.62 8.89 3.45
CA PHE A 64 -16.60 9.08 1.99
C PHE A 64 -15.95 7.91 1.29
N THR A 65 -16.56 7.45 0.20
CA THR A 65 -15.95 6.48 -0.70
C THR A 65 -16.44 6.66 -2.12
N TYR A 66 -15.52 6.56 -3.09
CA TYR A 66 -15.87 6.54 -4.51
C TYR A 66 -16.51 5.20 -4.94
N HIS A 67 -16.48 4.17 -4.08
CA HIS A 67 -17.14 2.91 -4.36
C HIS A 67 -18.66 3.04 -4.24
N ASP A 68 -19.39 2.19 -4.96
CA ASP A 68 -20.82 1.95 -4.74
C ASP A 68 -21.10 1.34 -3.36
N SER A 69 -20.15 0.54 -2.84
CA SER A 69 -20.23 -0.12 -1.55
C SER A 69 -18.87 -0.13 -0.85
N PRO A 70 -18.81 0.10 0.48
CA PRO A 70 -17.57 0.03 1.26
C PRO A 70 -16.78 -1.28 1.09
N ARG A 71 -17.48 -2.39 0.83
CA ARG A 71 -16.87 -3.72 0.64
C ARG A 71 -15.97 -3.86 -0.60
N ARG A 72 -15.94 -2.86 -1.49
CA ARG A 72 -15.16 -2.93 -2.74
C ARG A 72 -13.73 -2.40 -2.64
N ALA A 73 -13.35 -1.85 -1.48
CA ALA A 73 -12.00 -1.38 -1.25
C ALA A 73 -10.94 -2.48 -1.51
N HIS A 74 -9.75 -2.08 -1.97
CA HIS A 74 -8.71 -3.00 -2.43
C HIS A 74 -8.31 -4.05 -1.38
N SER A 75 -8.49 -3.76 -0.09
CA SER A 75 -8.28 -4.73 1.00
C SER A 75 -8.98 -6.08 0.78
N ILE A 76 -10.11 -6.12 0.06
CA ILE A 76 -10.84 -7.36 -0.28
C ILE A 76 -9.98 -8.36 -1.06
N ALA A 77 -8.99 -7.88 -1.82
CA ALA A 77 -8.19 -8.68 -2.74
C ALA A 77 -7.02 -9.42 -2.05
N ALA A 78 -6.75 -9.16 -0.78
CA ALA A 78 -5.62 -9.80 -0.11
C ALA A 78 -5.89 -11.30 0.17
N GLN A 79 -4.93 -12.15 -0.21
CA GLN A 79 -5.09 -13.61 -0.14
C GLN A 79 -4.32 -14.22 1.04
N GLY A 80 -3.08 -13.75 1.25
CA GLY A 80 -2.05 -14.43 2.05
C GLY A 80 -2.38 -14.59 3.54
N GLY A 81 -2.92 -13.58 4.21
CA GLY A 81 -3.13 -13.66 5.65
C GLY A 81 -2.80 -12.36 6.36
N ILE A 82 -2.89 -12.39 7.68
CA ILE A 82 -2.54 -11.31 8.59
C ILE A 82 -1.57 -11.82 9.66
N ASN A 83 -0.46 -11.12 9.86
CA ASN A 83 0.47 -11.43 10.94
C ASN A 83 -0.04 -10.89 12.27
N ALA A 84 0.17 -11.65 13.35
CA ALA A 84 0.02 -11.18 14.71
C ALA A 84 0.90 -11.97 15.67
N ALA A 85 1.40 -11.34 16.72
CA ALA A 85 2.30 -11.93 17.71
C ALA A 85 1.58 -12.89 18.69
N LYS A 86 0.61 -13.68 18.20
CA LYS A 86 -0.28 -14.50 19.01
C LYS A 86 0.08 -15.98 18.88
N ASN A 87 0.74 -16.49 19.91
CA ASN A 87 1.41 -17.79 19.90
C ASN A 87 0.51 -18.91 20.46
N TYR A 88 -0.35 -19.49 19.61
CA TYR A 88 -1.18 -20.63 20.01
C TYR A 88 -0.41 -21.96 19.98
N GLN A 89 0.60 -22.07 19.11
CA GLN A 89 1.36 -23.30 18.82
C GLN A 89 2.60 -23.47 19.70
N ALA A 90 2.89 -22.51 20.57
CA ALA A 90 4.06 -22.46 21.46
C ALA A 90 5.42 -22.58 20.73
N ASP A 91 5.55 -21.99 19.54
CA ASP A 91 6.77 -22.03 18.71
C ASP A 91 7.79 -20.92 19.03
N GLY A 92 7.62 -20.25 20.18
CA GLY A 92 8.47 -19.13 20.62
C GLY A 92 8.15 -17.77 20.01
N ASP A 93 7.01 -17.60 19.30
CA ASP A 93 6.58 -16.27 18.86
C ASP A 93 6.27 -15.30 20.03
N SER A 94 6.53 -14.01 19.81
CA SER A 94 6.36 -12.93 20.79
C SER A 94 6.25 -11.56 20.11
N VAL A 95 5.77 -10.55 20.85
CA VAL A 95 5.71 -9.16 20.37
C VAL A 95 7.09 -8.69 19.91
N TYR A 96 8.12 -8.91 20.73
CA TYR A 96 9.48 -8.49 20.40
C TYR A 96 10.00 -9.19 19.13
N ARG A 97 9.67 -10.47 18.92
CA ARG A 97 10.10 -11.18 17.71
C ARG A 97 9.40 -10.64 16.46
N LEU A 98 8.10 -10.36 16.51
CA LEU A 98 7.39 -9.72 15.40
C LEU A 98 7.92 -8.31 15.12
N TYR A 99 8.17 -7.53 16.16
CA TYR A 99 8.83 -6.23 16.09
C TYR A 99 10.18 -6.33 15.37
N TYR A 100 11.08 -7.19 15.86
CA TYR A 100 12.41 -7.38 15.31
C TYR A 100 12.38 -7.82 13.85
N ASP A 101 11.53 -8.80 13.52
CA ASP A 101 11.36 -9.27 12.14
C ASP A 101 10.85 -8.14 11.23
N THR A 102 9.97 -7.27 11.74
CA THR A 102 9.43 -6.13 10.97
C THR A 102 10.49 -5.06 10.74
N ILE A 103 11.28 -4.68 11.75
CA ILE A 103 12.40 -3.74 11.61
C ILE A 103 13.44 -4.27 10.61
N LYS A 104 13.86 -5.52 10.79
CA LYS A 104 14.83 -6.18 9.91
C LYS A 104 14.29 -6.35 8.49
N GLY A 105 13.00 -6.69 8.37
CA GLY A 105 12.30 -6.82 7.10
C GLY A 105 12.20 -5.49 6.34
N GLY A 106 11.95 -4.41 7.09
CA GLY A 106 11.99 -3.02 6.63
C GLY A 106 13.38 -2.46 6.39
N ASP A 107 14.39 -3.30 6.54
CA ASP A 107 15.81 -3.02 6.31
C ASP A 107 16.30 -1.79 7.10
N PHE A 108 15.76 -1.62 8.31
CA PHE A 108 16.10 -0.53 9.24
C PHE A 108 15.85 0.86 8.63
N ARG A 109 14.75 1.00 7.87
CA ARG A 109 14.21 2.29 7.38
C ARG A 109 12.81 2.60 7.91
N SER A 110 12.47 2.03 9.06
CA SER A 110 11.20 2.20 9.77
C SER A 110 11.44 2.84 11.13
N ARG A 111 10.50 3.67 11.60
CA ARG A 111 10.54 4.24 12.96
C ARG A 111 10.38 3.12 13.99
N GLU A 112 11.36 3.00 14.90
CA GLU A 112 11.44 1.90 15.87
C GLU A 112 10.20 1.83 16.77
N ALA A 113 9.83 2.98 17.36
CA ALA A 113 8.66 3.12 18.22
C ALA A 113 7.34 2.73 17.54
N ASN A 114 7.12 3.16 16.29
CA ASN A 114 5.91 2.82 15.54
C ASN A 114 5.82 1.31 15.29
N THR A 115 6.94 0.71 14.90
CA THR A 115 7.01 -0.71 14.57
C THR A 115 6.73 -1.57 15.79
N TYR A 116 7.24 -1.18 16.96
CA TYR A 116 6.94 -1.88 18.20
C TYR A 116 5.45 -1.77 18.57
N ARG A 117 4.87 -0.56 18.51
CA ARG A 117 3.44 -0.35 18.73
C ARG A 117 2.61 -1.25 17.82
N LEU A 118 2.94 -1.32 16.54
CA LEU A 118 2.25 -2.18 15.58
C LEU A 118 2.31 -3.66 15.99
N ALA A 119 3.49 -4.15 16.40
CA ALA A 119 3.66 -5.52 16.87
C ALA A 119 2.84 -5.78 18.15
N GLN A 120 2.83 -4.84 19.10
CA GLN A 120 2.08 -4.94 20.35
C GLN A 120 0.56 -4.97 20.09
N VAL A 121 0.05 -4.04 19.27
CA VAL A 121 -1.37 -3.93 18.91
C VAL A 121 -1.87 -5.12 18.10
N SER A 122 -0.98 -5.82 17.38
CA SER A 122 -1.35 -6.98 16.55
C SER A 122 -2.10 -8.09 17.31
N LEU A 123 -1.84 -8.24 18.62
CA LEU A 123 -2.55 -9.17 19.49
C LEU A 123 -4.06 -8.88 19.53
N ASN A 124 -4.43 -7.60 19.69
CA ASN A 124 -5.81 -7.14 19.79
C ASN A 124 -6.55 -7.27 18.45
N ILE A 125 -5.84 -7.17 17.33
CA ILE A 125 -6.44 -7.32 15.99
C ILE A 125 -7.08 -8.70 15.84
N ILE A 126 -6.41 -9.76 16.30
CA ILE A 126 -6.95 -11.12 16.21
C ILE A 126 -8.20 -11.26 17.06
N ASP A 127 -8.20 -10.72 18.28
CA ASP A 127 -9.38 -10.76 19.16
C ASP A 127 -10.56 -10.00 18.56
N GLN A 128 -10.32 -8.80 18.01
CA GLN A 128 -11.35 -8.02 17.32
C GLN A 128 -11.92 -8.77 16.11
N CYS A 129 -11.08 -9.37 15.28
CA CYS A 129 -11.52 -10.13 14.11
C CYS A 129 -12.35 -11.36 14.51
N VAL A 130 -11.94 -12.09 15.54
CA VAL A 130 -12.69 -13.24 16.07
C VAL A 130 -14.05 -12.78 16.62
N ALA A 131 -14.09 -11.68 17.39
CA ALA A 131 -15.32 -11.12 17.93
C ALA A 131 -16.29 -10.66 16.82
N GLN A 132 -15.76 -10.21 15.68
CA GLN A 132 -16.52 -9.84 14.49
C GLN A 132 -16.94 -11.05 13.63
N GLY A 133 -16.57 -12.27 14.02
CA GLY A 133 -16.94 -13.49 13.30
C GLY A 133 -16.10 -13.79 12.07
N VAL A 134 -14.91 -13.22 11.94
CA VAL A 134 -13.97 -13.55 10.85
C VAL A 134 -13.63 -15.05 10.92
N PRO A 135 -13.91 -15.84 9.86
CA PRO A 135 -13.73 -17.28 9.88
C PRO A 135 -12.28 -17.68 9.61
N PHE A 136 -11.39 -17.38 10.57
CA PHE A 136 -10.02 -17.87 10.52
C PHE A 136 -9.98 -19.40 10.54
N ALA A 137 -8.98 -19.95 9.85
CA ALA A 137 -8.68 -21.37 9.87
C ALA A 137 -8.47 -21.86 11.30
N ARG A 138 -8.91 -23.08 11.58
CA ARG A 138 -8.79 -23.72 12.89
C ARG A 138 -8.11 -25.08 12.75
N GLU A 139 -7.35 -25.43 13.77
CA GLU A 139 -6.88 -26.81 13.94
C GLU A 139 -7.98 -27.70 14.53
N TYR A 140 -7.73 -29.01 14.57
CA TYR A 140 -8.70 -30.00 15.08
C TYR A 140 -9.17 -29.69 16.51
N GLY A 141 -8.30 -29.15 17.37
CA GLY A 141 -8.63 -28.76 18.74
C GLY A 141 -9.48 -27.50 18.85
N GLY A 142 -9.76 -26.81 17.74
CA GLY A 142 -10.59 -25.61 17.69
C GLY A 142 -9.82 -24.30 17.93
N MET A 143 -8.52 -24.33 18.22
CA MET A 143 -7.69 -23.11 18.23
C MET A 143 -7.48 -22.58 16.81
N LEU A 144 -7.09 -21.31 16.72
CA LEU A 144 -6.77 -20.70 15.43
C LEU A 144 -5.48 -21.30 14.86
N ALA A 145 -5.50 -21.61 13.57
CA ALA A 145 -4.37 -22.13 12.84
C ALA A 145 -3.54 -21.01 12.22
N ASN A 146 -2.22 -21.13 12.32
CA ASN A 146 -1.26 -20.21 11.74
C ASN A 146 -0.44 -20.94 10.67
N ARG A 147 0.20 -20.19 9.77
CA ARG A 147 1.15 -20.73 8.79
C ARG A 147 2.41 -19.88 8.72
N SER A 148 3.48 -20.47 8.20
CA SER A 148 4.68 -19.74 7.81
C SER A 148 4.41 -18.90 6.56
N PHE A 149 5.01 -17.71 6.51
CA PHE A 149 4.91 -16.76 5.42
C PHE A 149 6.23 -15.99 5.32
N GLY A 150 6.62 -15.55 4.12
CA GLY A 150 8.00 -15.19 3.81
C GLY A 150 8.64 -14.19 4.77
N GLY A 151 9.89 -14.46 5.15
CA GLY A 151 10.72 -13.60 6.01
C GLY A 151 10.62 -13.86 7.51
N ALA A 152 9.76 -14.77 7.98
CA ALA A 152 9.67 -15.16 9.41
C ALA A 152 10.04 -16.63 9.62
N GLN A 153 10.65 -16.94 10.77
CA GLN A 153 11.01 -18.31 11.17
C GLN A 153 9.94 -19.00 12.04
N VAL A 154 8.91 -18.27 12.45
CA VAL A 154 7.78 -18.76 13.26
C VAL A 154 6.47 -18.72 12.46
N SER A 155 5.46 -19.46 12.92
CA SER A 155 4.15 -19.52 12.28
C SER A 155 3.18 -18.53 12.92
N ARG A 156 3.10 -17.32 12.36
CA ARG A 156 2.29 -16.22 12.92
C ARG A 156 1.26 -15.61 11.97
N THR A 157 1.14 -16.17 10.77
CA THR A 157 0.19 -15.67 9.77
C THR A 157 -1.15 -16.38 9.92
N PHE A 158 -2.15 -15.66 10.42
CA PHE A 158 -3.55 -16.08 10.47
C PHE A 158 -4.19 -15.93 9.09
N TYR A 159 -5.05 -16.87 8.71
CA TYR A 159 -5.60 -16.91 7.37
C TYR A 159 -7.02 -17.48 7.32
N ALA A 160 -7.77 -17.13 6.29
CA ALA A 160 -9.06 -17.71 5.93
C ALA A 160 -8.96 -18.22 4.49
N ARG A 161 -8.40 -19.44 4.34
CA ARG A 161 -7.99 -20.00 3.04
C ARG A 161 -7.17 -18.97 2.22
N GLY A 162 -7.44 -18.81 0.93
CA GLY A 162 -6.88 -17.73 0.10
C GLY A 162 -7.74 -16.45 0.03
N GLN A 163 -8.61 -16.20 1.02
CA GLN A 163 -9.58 -15.09 1.01
C GLN A 163 -9.49 -14.20 2.27
N THR A 164 -8.33 -14.18 2.94
CA THR A 164 -8.20 -13.50 4.24
C THR A 164 -8.59 -12.02 4.19
N GLY A 165 -8.12 -11.26 3.20
CA GLY A 165 -8.48 -9.85 3.02
C GLY A 165 -9.97 -9.63 2.83
N GLN A 166 -10.64 -10.53 2.11
CA GLN A 166 -12.09 -10.49 1.94
C GLN A 166 -12.80 -10.63 3.28
N GLN A 167 -12.43 -11.64 4.07
CA GLN A 167 -13.08 -11.88 5.35
C GLN A 167 -12.83 -10.75 6.36
N LEU A 168 -11.60 -10.23 6.41
CA LEU A 168 -11.26 -9.10 7.28
C LEU A 168 -12.04 -7.83 6.87
N LEU A 169 -12.12 -7.52 5.57
CA LEU A 169 -12.86 -6.34 5.11
C LEU A 169 -14.36 -6.48 5.39
N LEU A 170 -14.92 -7.68 5.23
CA LEU A 170 -16.33 -7.92 5.56
C LEU A 170 -16.62 -7.75 7.05
N GLY A 171 -15.69 -8.12 7.95
CA GLY A 171 -15.78 -7.84 9.38
C GLY A 171 -15.82 -6.34 9.69
N ALA A 172 -14.89 -5.57 9.12
CA ALA A 172 -14.86 -4.11 9.27
C ALA A 172 -16.08 -3.43 8.63
N TYR A 173 -16.51 -3.91 7.45
CA TYR A 173 -17.71 -3.44 6.78
C TYR A 173 -18.97 -3.68 7.61
N GLN A 174 -19.12 -4.85 8.24
CA GLN A 174 -20.26 -5.15 9.11
C GLN A 174 -20.30 -4.20 10.30
N ALA A 175 -19.16 -3.95 10.95
CA ALA A 175 -19.07 -3.01 12.06
C ALA A 175 -19.43 -1.57 11.63
N LEU A 176 -18.96 -1.14 10.45
CA LEU A 176 -19.34 0.16 9.89
C LEU A 176 -20.83 0.22 9.55
N ALA A 177 -21.40 -0.83 8.94
CA ALA A 177 -22.82 -0.89 8.60
C ALA A 177 -23.70 -0.81 9.85
N HIS A 178 -23.27 -1.41 10.96
CA HIS A 178 -23.93 -1.26 12.25
C HIS A 178 -23.98 0.21 12.71
N GLN A 179 -22.87 0.95 12.59
CA GLN A 179 -22.84 2.39 12.94
C GLN A 179 -23.64 3.27 11.99
N ILE A 180 -23.68 2.92 10.70
CA ILE A 180 -24.56 3.60 9.74
C ILE A 180 -26.02 3.43 10.17
N ASN A 181 -26.42 2.21 10.53
CA ASN A 181 -27.77 1.95 11.03
C ASN A 181 -28.06 2.64 12.37
N ALA A 182 -27.05 2.76 13.25
CA ALA A 182 -27.17 3.48 14.52
C ALA A 182 -27.22 5.01 14.37
N GLY A 183 -26.90 5.54 13.18
CA GLY A 183 -26.90 6.97 12.89
C GLY A 183 -25.67 7.75 13.36
N THR A 184 -24.64 7.06 13.87
CA THR A 184 -23.36 7.68 14.26
C THR A 184 -22.41 7.85 13.07
N CYS A 185 -22.60 7.06 12.00
CA CYS A 185 -21.90 7.20 10.73
C CYS A 185 -22.84 7.58 9.58
N THR A 186 -22.50 8.60 8.81
CA THR A 186 -23.17 8.93 7.54
C THR A 186 -22.31 8.50 6.36
N LEU A 187 -22.81 7.57 5.54
CA LEU A 187 -22.08 7.08 4.37
C LEU A 187 -22.40 7.91 3.12
N HIS A 188 -21.35 8.44 2.51
CA HIS A 188 -21.33 9.15 1.24
C HIS A 188 -20.64 8.26 0.20
N ASN A 189 -21.42 7.41 -0.48
CA ASN A 189 -20.92 6.49 -1.51
C ASN A 189 -20.93 7.14 -2.89
N LYS A 190 -20.08 6.64 -3.80
CA LYS A 190 -19.80 7.29 -5.09
C LYS A 190 -19.43 8.77 -4.97
N MET A 191 -18.72 9.12 -3.89
CA MET A 191 -18.19 10.45 -3.63
C MET A 191 -16.67 10.38 -3.58
N GLU A 192 -16.00 11.12 -4.47
CA GLU A 192 -14.54 11.19 -4.50
C GLU A 192 -14.06 12.51 -3.89
N MET A 193 -13.19 12.43 -2.88
CA MET A 193 -12.49 13.62 -2.37
C MET A 193 -11.57 14.16 -3.46
N LEU A 194 -11.75 15.42 -3.80
CA LEU A 194 -10.95 16.11 -4.80
C LEU A 194 -10.12 17.26 -4.23
N ASP A 195 -10.40 17.77 -3.03
CA ASP A 195 -9.47 18.68 -2.38
C ASP A 195 -9.59 18.64 -0.86
N LEU A 196 -8.52 19.05 -0.18
CA LEU A 196 -8.48 19.30 1.25
C LEU A 196 -8.68 20.80 1.48
N VAL A 197 -9.52 21.15 2.46
CA VAL A 197 -9.76 22.54 2.85
C VAL A 197 -8.97 22.84 4.11
N LEU A 198 -8.16 23.88 4.05
CA LEU A 198 -7.40 24.43 5.18
C LEU A 198 -7.97 25.79 5.55
N ASP A 199 -8.01 26.09 6.85
CA ASP A 199 -8.29 27.46 7.33
C ASP A 199 -7.04 28.35 7.22
N ASP A 200 -7.19 29.63 7.61
CA ASP A 200 -6.12 30.63 7.58
C ASP A 200 -4.92 30.28 8.48
N GLU A 201 -5.13 29.41 9.48
CA GLU A 201 -4.06 28.91 10.37
C GLU A 201 -3.34 27.69 9.77
N GLY A 202 -3.81 27.16 8.63
CA GLY A 202 -3.27 25.97 7.99
C GLY A 202 -3.77 24.66 8.61
N THR A 203 -4.87 24.68 9.36
CA THR A 203 -5.49 23.48 9.93
C THR A 203 -6.46 22.86 8.93
N ALA A 204 -6.47 21.53 8.82
CA ALA A 204 -7.46 20.81 8.03
C ALA A 204 -8.84 20.89 8.68
N VAL A 205 -9.79 21.49 7.96
CA VAL A 205 -11.14 21.82 8.44
C VAL A 205 -12.25 21.18 7.59
N GLY A 206 -11.89 20.51 6.49
CA GLY A 206 -12.88 19.87 5.64
C GLY A 206 -12.33 19.37 4.31
N ILE A 207 -13.24 18.98 3.43
CA ILE A 207 -12.93 18.51 2.07
C ILE A 207 -13.89 19.10 1.04
N ILE A 208 -13.44 19.12 -0.22
CA ILE A 208 -14.31 19.22 -1.39
C ILE A 208 -14.46 17.84 -2.00
N ALA A 209 -15.70 17.38 -2.17
CA ALA A 209 -16.02 16.07 -2.73
C ALA A 209 -16.88 16.18 -3.99
N ARG A 210 -16.65 15.30 -4.95
CA ARG A 210 -17.41 15.20 -6.20
C ARG A 210 -18.30 13.97 -6.19
N ASP A 211 -19.58 14.16 -6.51
CA ASP A 211 -20.50 13.06 -6.80
C ASP A 211 -20.20 12.47 -8.17
N LEU A 212 -19.88 11.19 -8.22
CA LEU A 212 -19.50 10.50 -9.46
C LEU A 212 -20.70 10.16 -10.36
N ASN A 213 -21.94 10.31 -9.88
CA ASN A 213 -23.14 10.17 -10.69
C ASN A 213 -23.58 11.50 -11.32
N THR A 214 -23.51 12.60 -10.55
CA THR A 214 -24.05 13.91 -10.98
C THR A 214 -22.96 14.87 -11.46
N GLY A 215 -21.71 14.65 -11.06
CA GLY A 215 -20.60 15.57 -11.30
C GLY A 215 -20.60 16.80 -10.39
N GLU A 216 -21.54 16.91 -9.45
CA GLU A 216 -21.64 18.04 -8.53
C GLU A 216 -20.46 18.06 -7.54
N LEU A 217 -19.96 19.27 -7.24
CA LEU A 217 -18.99 19.51 -6.19
C LEU A 217 -19.73 19.95 -4.92
N SER A 218 -19.33 19.38 -3.78
CA SER A 218 -19.93 19.65 -2.48
C SER A 218 -18.87 19.91 -1.41
N ARG A 219 -19.20 20.78 -0.46
CA ARG A 219 -18.34 21.23 0.63
C ARG A 219 -18.70 20.49 1.91
N HIS A 220 -17.70 19.97 2.63
CA HIS A 220 -17.91 19.23 3.88
C HIS A 220 -16.94 19.70 4.95
N SER A 221 -17.47 20.26 6.04
CA SER A 221 -16.69 20.75 7.18
C SER A 221 -16.66 19.74 8.33
N ALA A 222 -15.54 19.68 9.06
CA ALA A 222 -15.34 18.82 10.22
C ALA A 222 -14.25 19.37 11.16
N HIS A 223 -14.17 18.81 12.36
CA HIS A 223 -13.09 19.15 13.30
C HIS A 223 -11.77 18.45 12.98
N ALA A 224 -11.84 17.32 12.26
CA ALA A 224 -10.70 16.53 11.83
C ALA A 224 -11.04 15.76 10.55
N VAL A 225 -10.02 15.53 9.73
CA VAL A 225 -10.09 14.76 8.48
C VAL A 225 -9.13 13.59 8.58
N VAL A 226 -9.60 12.39 8.23
CA VAL A 226 -8.83 11.14 8.24
C VAL A 226 -8.77 10.58 6.82
N LEU A 227 -7.57 10.48 6.26
CA LEU A 227 -7.32 9.89 4.93
C LEU A 227 -6.89 8.43 5.09
N ALA A 228 -7.72 7.51 4.57
CA ALA A 228 -7.46 6.07 4.54
C ALA A 228 -7.66 5.54 3.10
N THR A 229 -7.05 6.23 2.15
CA THR A 229 -7.36 6.13 0.70
C THR A 229 -6.59 5.05 -0.06
N GLY A 230 -5.69 4.33 0.63
CA GLY A 230 -4.85 3.29 0.04
C GLY A 230 -3.60 3.83 -0.67
N GLY A 231 -2.82 2.92 -1.25
CA GLY A 231 -1.55 3.23 -1.90
C GLY A 231 -1.64 3.70 -3.35
N TYR A 232 -0.46 3.97 -3.92
CA TYR A 232 -0.29 4.63 -5.21
C TYR A 232 0.35 3.76 -6.32
N SER A 233 0.28 2.43 -6.21
CA SER A 233 0.85 1.51 -7.23
C SER A 233 0.28 1.72 -8.64
N ASN A 234 -0.89 2.34 -8.80
CA ASN A 234 -1.46 2.62 -10.11
C ASN A 234 -0.71 3.70 -10.91
N THR A 235 0.26 4.40 -10.31
CA THR A 235 1.22 5.21 -11.07
C THR A 235 2.01 4.36 -12.10
N TYR A 236 2.20 3.06 -11.82
CA TYR A 236 2.84 2.10 -12.73
C TYR A 236 1.94 1.61 -13.86
N PHE A 237 0.68 2.03 -13.92
CA PHE A 237 -0.39 1.50 -14.78
C PHE A 237 -0.68 0.01 -14.54
N LEU A 238 0.22 -0.89 -14.92
CA LEU A 238 0.13 -2.32 -14.63
C LEU A 238 0.64 -2.61 -13.22
N SER A 239 -0.31 -2.82 -12.30
CA SER A 239 -0.02 -3.25 -10.93
C SER A 239 -1.04 -4.28 -10.45
N THR A 240 -0.80 -4.85 -9.28
CA THR A 240 -1.78 -5.75 -8.65
C THR A 240 -2.95 -5.00 -8.00
N ASN A 241 -2.84 -3.67 -7.83
CA ASN A 241 -3.87 -2.86 -7.20
C ASN A 241 -5.18 -2.88 -8.00
N ALA A 242 -6.28 -2.52 -7.35
CA ALA A 242 -7.53 -2.28 -8.06
C ALA A 242 -7.40 -0.99 -8.88
N MET A 243 -8.07 -0.89 -10.03
CA MET A 243 -8.00 0.29 -10.92
C MET A 243 -8.35 1.61 -10.23
N ASN A 244 -9.20 1.57 -9.21
CA ASN A 244 -9.60 2.76 -8.49
C ASN A 244 -8.67 3.12 -7.33
N SER A 245 -7.72 2.26 -6.93
CA SER A 245 -6.68 2.62 -5.97
C SER A 245 -5.87 3.79 -6.53
N ASN A 246 -5.99 4.96 -5.92
CA ASN A 246 -5.37 6.17 -6.46
C ASN A 246 -4.81 7.04 -5.36
N ALA A 247 -3.79 7.82 -5.73
CA ALA A 247 -3.05 8.67 -4.83
C ALA A 247 -3.71 10.05 -4.63
N THR A 248 -4.81 10.36 -5.32
CA THR A 248 -5.29 11.73 -5.50
C THR A 248 -5.52 12.46 -4.18
N ALA A 249 -6.18 11.84 -3.20
CA ALA A 249 -6.42 12.48 -1.91
C ALA A 249 -5.11 12.78 -1.16
N ALA A 250 -4.20 11.81 -1.10
CA ALA A 250 -2.89 11.97 -0.47
C ALA A 250 -2.03 13.01 -1.19
N TRP A 251 -1.99 12.96 -2.53
CA TRP A 251 -1.24 13.90 -3.36
C TRP A 251 -1.76 15.34 -3.20
N ARG A 252 -3.08 15.53 -3.18
CA ARG A 252 -3.66 16.88 -3.02
C ARG A 252 -3.50 17.42 -1.61
N ALA A 253 -3.54 16.58 -0.59
CA ALA A 253 -3.11 16.98 0.75
C ALA A 253 -1.63 17.40 0.77
N HIS A 254 -0.76 16.69 0.04
CA HIS A 254 0.65 17.06 -0.09
C HIS A 254 0.84 18.43 -0.73
N LYS A 255 0.08 18.74 -1.79
CA LYS A 255 0.06 20.07 -2.43
C LYS A 255 -0.42 21.19 -1.50
N LYS A 256 -1.12 20.86 -0.42
CA LYS A 256 -1.58 21.80 0.62
C LYS A 256 -0.64 21.85 1.83
N GLY A 257 0.50 21.17 1.81
CA GLY A 257 1.54 21.24 2.85
C GLY A 257 1.73 19.98 3.69
N ALA A 258 1.04 18.88 3.39
CA ALA A 258 1.34 17.60 4.03
C ALA A 258 2.67 17.06 3.48
N ALA A 259 3.62 16.67 4.31
CA ALA A 259 4.84 16.07 3.80
C ALA A 259 4.56 14.67 3.21
N PHE A 260 5.17 14.34 2.06
CA PHE A 260 5.06 13.02 1.43
C PHE A 260 6.34 12.23 1.66
N ALA A 261 6.24 11.13 2.40
CA ALA A 261 7.38 10.36 2.85
C ALA A 261 7.71 9.14 2.00
N ASN A 262 9.01 8.91 1.78
CA ASN A 262 9.60 7.79 1.04
C ASN A 262 8.89 7.40 -0.26
N PRO A 263 8.55 8.34 -1.17
CA PRO A 263 7.73 8.06 -2.35
C PRO A 263 8.32 6.95 -3.24
N CYS A 264 9.66 6.80 -3.28
CA CYS A 264 10.30 5.77 -4.09
C CYS A 264 10.27 4.35 -3.49
N TYR A 265 9.83 4.19 -2.24
CA TYR A 265 9.72 2.87 -1.59
C TYR A 265 8.42 2.19 -2.03
N THR A 266 8.52 1.43 -3.12
CA THR A 266 7.46 0.59 -3.67
C THR A 266 7.91 -0.87 -3.65
N GLN A 267 7.00 -1.76 -3.23
CA GLN A 267 7.26 -3.18 -3.14
C GLN A 267 6.73 -3.90 -4.38
N ILE A 268 7.55 -4.83 -4.85
CA ILE A 268 7.26 -5.73 -5.95
C ILE A 268 6.93 -7.12 -5.40
N HIS A 269 5.84 -7.71 -5.88
CA HIS A 269 5.45 -9.06 -5.56
C HIS A 269 5.98 -10.04 -6.62
N PRO A 270 6.64 -11.15 -6.24
CA PRO A 270 7.35 -12.01 -7.19
C PRO A 270 6.43 -12.89 -8.04
N THR A 271 5.23 -13.21 -7.55
CA THR A 271 4.33 -14.18 -8.18
C THR A 271 3.03 -13.53 -8.65
N CYS A 272 3.06 -12.87 -9.81
CA CYS A 272 1.87 -12.36 -10.48
C CYS A 272 1.70 -13.02 -11.85
N ILE A 273 0.49 -13.13 -12.37
CA ILE A 273 0.28 -13.59 -13.74
C ILE A 273 0.92 -12.53 -14.67
N PRO A 274 1.85 -12.91 -15.56
CA PRO A 274 2.53 -11.97 -16.43
C PRO A 274 1.53 -11.27 -17.38
N PRO A 275 1.84 -10.06 -17.84
CA PRO A 275 1.00 -9.37 -18.81
C PRO A 275 0.90 -10.22 -20.08
N SER A 276 -0.32 -10.34 -20.59
CA SER A 276 -0.63 -11.11 -21.80
C SER A 276 -0.70 -10.23 -23.05
N ASP A 277 -1.04 -8.95 -22.89
CA ASP A 277 -1.10 -7.96 -23.97
C ASP A 277 -0.96 -6.51 -23.43
N GLU A 278 -0.78 -5.54 -24.34
CA GLU A 278 -0.58 -4.11 -24.01
C GLU A 278 -1.84 -3.40 -23.46
N PHE A 279 -3.03 -3.94 -23.73
CA PHE A 279 -4.33 -3.38 -23.33
C PHE A 279 -4.88 -3.98 -22.03
N GLN A 280 -4.14 -4.87 -21.40
CA GLN A 280 -4.47 -5.41 -20.09
C GLN A 280 -4.63 -4.28 -19.05
N SER A 281 -5.68 -4.38 -18.23
CA SER A 281 -6.01 -3.33 -17.27
C SER A 281 -5.22 -3.42 -15.97
N LYS A 282 -4.96 -4.64 -15.49
CA LYS A 282 -4.24 -4.89 -14.23
C LYS A 282 -3.54 -6.25 -14.23
N LEU A 283 -2.64 -6.45 -13.29
CA LEU A 283 -1.97 -7.73 -13.05
C LEU A 283 -2.68 -8.48 -11.92
N THR A 284 -2.79 -9.80 -12.04
CA THR A 284 -3.42 -10.64 -11.01
C THR A 284 -2.35 -11.26 -10.12
N LEU A 285 -2.48 -11.01 -8.82
CA LEU A 285 -1.66 -11.58 -7.78
C LEU A 285 -1.94 -13.09 -7.63
N MET A 286 -0.88 -13.90 -7.62
CA MET A 286 -0.91 -15.28 -7.14
C MET A 286 -0.25 -15.32 -5.77
N SER A 287 -0.96 -15.81 -4.74
CA SER A 287 -0.53 -15.75 -3.34
C SER A 287 0.91 -16.25 -3.14
N GLU A 288 1.70 -15.51 -2.36
CA GLU A 288 3.02 -15.93 -1.93
C GLU A 288 3.04 -17.30 -1.23
N SER A 289 1.93 -17.71 -0.59
CA SER A 289 1.81 -19.05 0.01
C SER A 289 1.99 -20.20 -0.98
N LEU A 290 1.88 -19.95 -2.29
CA LEU A 290 2.16 -20.94 -3.32
C LEU A 290 3.64 -21.34 -3.35
N ARG A 291 4.56 -20.45 -2.97
CA ARG A 291 6.00 -20.76 -2.90
C ARG A 291 6.39 -21.71 -1.78
N ASN A 292 5.49 -21.95 -0.82
CA ASN A 292 5.74 -22.90 0.27
C ASN A 292 5.86 -24.34 -0.24
N ASP A 293 5.07 -24.70 -1.25
CA ASP A 293 5.02 -26.04 -1.83
C ASP A 293 5.43 -26.05 -3.31
N GLY A 294 5.28 -24.93 -4.03
CA GLY A 294 5.65 -24.80 -5.44
C GLY A 294 7.14 -24.49 -5.65
N ARG A 295 7.73 -25.07 -6.69
CA ARG A 295 9.12 -24.88 -7.09
C ARG A 295 9.22 -23.93 -8.28
N ILE A 296 10.16 -22.97 -8.23
CA ILE A 296 10.30 -21.96 -9.27
C ILE A 296 11.50 -22.28 -10.16
N TRP A 297 11.29 -22.31 -11.47
CA TRP A 297 12.34 -22.64 -12.42
C TRP A 297 12.19 -21.96 -13.78
N VAL A 298 13.30 -21.93 -14.52
CA VAL A 298 13.37 -21.62 -15.96
C VAL A 298 14.17 -22.71 -16.67
N PRO A 299 14.03 -22.88 -17.99
CA PRO A 299 14.93 -23.77 -18.74
C PRO A 299 16.38 -23.35 -18.57
N GLN A 300 17.32 -24.31 -18.53
CA GLN A 300 18.75 -23.99 -18.49
C GLN A 300 19.24 -23.39 -19.82
N SER A 301 18.75 -23.91 -20.95
CA SER A 301 19.05 -23.41 -22.29
C SER A 301 18.03 -22.38 -22.74
N VAL A 302 18.50 -21.35 -23.47
CA VAL A 302 17.63 -20.40 -24.18
C VAL A 302 16.87 -21.06 -25.32
N ASP A 303 17.35 -22.19 -25.84
CA ASP A 303 16.70 -22.92 -26.94
C ASP A 303 15.42 -23.65 -26.48
N ASP A 304 15.25 -23.83 -25.17
CA ASP A 304 14.13 -24.56 -24.57
C ASP A 304 12.99 -23.67 -24.07
N VAL A 305 13.07 -22.35 -24.28
CA VAL A 305 12.05 -21.40 -23.77
C VAL A 305 10.66 -21.58 -24.38
N ASP A 306 10.60 -22.11 -25.60
CA ASP A 306 9.37 -22.46 -26.32
C ASP A 306 8.98 -23.94 -26.18
N THR A 307 9.84 -24.76 -25.56
CA THR A 307 9.56 -26.18 -25.32
C THR A 307 8.47 -26.32 -24.25
N PRO A 308 7.42 -27.13 -24.48
CA PRO A 308 6.41 -27.37 -23.46
C PRO A 308 7.03 -27.86 -22.15
N PRO A 309 6.63 -27.33 -20.98
CA PRO A 309 7.35 -27.58 -19.72
C PRO A 309 7.40 -29.07 -19.33
N ALA A 310 6.37 -29.84 -19.70
CA ALA A 310 6.33 -31.29 -19.47
C ALA A 310 7.37 -32.09 -20.28
N GLN A 311 7.93 -31.50 -21.33
CA GLN A 311 8.95 -32.11 -22.19
C GLN A 311 10.38 -31.74 -21.79
N ILE A 312 10.55 -30.76 -20.89
CA ILE A 312 11.86 -30.35 -20.37
C ILE A 312 12.23 -31.28 -19.21
N PRO A 313 13.28 -32.12 -19.35
CA PRO A 313 13.77 -33.00 -18.28
C PRO A 313 14.16 -32.22 -17.02
N GLU A 314 14.02 -32.85 -15.85
CA GLU A 314 14.29 -32.21 -14.55
C GLU A 314 15.72 -31.66 -14.43
N ASP A 315 16.71 -32.36 -14.99
CA ASP A 315 18.12 -31.96 -14.99
C ASP A 315 18.44 -30.79 -15.95
N GLN A 316 17.50 -30.42 -16.82
CA GLN A 316 17.57 -29.25 -17.71
C GLN A 316 16.79 -28.05 -17.18
N ARG A 317 16.25 -28.13 -15.96
CA ARG A 317 15.57 -27.02 -15.27
C ARG A 317 16.54 -26.32 -14.33
N ASP A 318 16.56 -24.98 -14.32
CA ASP A 318 17.31 -24.18 -13.35
C ASP A 318 16.36 -23.71 -12.25
N TYR A 319 16.36 -24.43 -11.12
CA TYR A 319 15.73 -24.00 -9.87
C TYR A 319 16.56 -22.91 -9.19
N TYR A 320 16.62 -21.74 -9.84
CA TYR A 320 17.61 -20.71 -9.57
C TYR A 320 17.60 -20.18 -8.12
N LEU A 321 16.44 -20.14 -7.45
CA LEU A 321 16.35 -19.71 -6.05
C LEU A 321 16.93 -20.77 -5.09
N GLU A 322 16.60 -22.04 -5.31
CA GLU A 322 17.11 -23.18 -4.54
C GLU A 322 18.62 -23.28 -4.69
N ARG A 323 19.14 -23.07 -5.90
CA ARG A 323 20.57 -23.06 -6.20
C ARG A 323 21.32 -21.90 -5.54
N LYS A 324 20.77 -20.68 -5.56
CA LYS A 324 21.43 -19.47 -5.05
C LYS A 324 21.31 -19.32 -3.52
N TYR A 325 20.21 -19.78 -2.93
CA TYR A 325 19.87 -19.58 -1.52
C TYR A 325 19.45 -20.90 -0.85
N PRO A 326 20.37 -21.86 -0.66
CA PRO A 326 20.03 -23.22 -0.22
C PRO A 326 19.34 -23.29 1.15
N ALA A 327 19.55 -22.30 2.03
CA ALA A 327 18.90 -22.23 3.33
C ALA A 327 17.41 -21.83 3.26
N PHE A 328 17.00 -21.07 2.24
CA PHE A 328 15.65 -20.51 2.12
C PHE A 328 14.87 -21.04 0.88
N GLY A 329 15.57 -21.41 -0.19
CA GLY A 329 14.98 -21.81 -1.46
C GLY A 329 13.95 -20.81 -1.98
N ASN A 330 12.74 -21.29 -2.27
CA ASN A 330 11.64 -20.45 -2.76
C ASN A 330 11.05 -19.52 -1.68
N LEU A 331 11.47 -19.62 -0.41
CA LEU A 331 11.00 -18.78 0.71
C LEU A 331 11.87 -17.54 0.95
N VAL A 332 12.80 -17.23 0.06
CA VAL A 332 13.50 -15.95 0.09
C VAL A 332 12.51 -14.77 0.08
N PRO A 333 12.91 -13.61 0.65
CA PRO A 333 12.12 -12.40 0.60
C PRO A 333 11.69 -11.97 -0.81
N ARG A 334 10.61 -11.19 -0.87
CA ARG A 334 9.97 -10.76 -2.12
C ARG A 334 10.91 -10.00 -3.05
N ASP A 335 11.74 -9.12 -2.52
CA ASP A 335 12.69 -8.33 -3.29
C ASP A 335 13.74 -9.24 -3.96
N ILE A 336 14.29 -10.21 -3.21
CA ILE A 336 15.25 -11.20 -3.74
C ILE A 336 14.61 -12.10 -4.79
N ALA A 337 13.42 -12.64 -4.52
CA ALA A 337 12.69 -13.48 -5.46
C ALA A 337 12.39 -12.73 -6.78
N SER A 338 11.96 -11.47 -6.66
CA SER A 338 11.59 -10.64 -7.81
C SER A 338 12.81 -10.29 -8.67
N ARG A 339 13.92 -9.83 -8.06
CA ARG A 339 15.16 -9.53 -8.79
C ARG A 339 15.66 -10.74 -9.56
N ASN A 340 15.70 -11.91 -8.93
CA ASN A 340 16.18 -13.12 -9.57
C ASN A 340 15.27 -13.62 -10.71
N ALA A 341 13.95 -13.44 -10.60
CA ALA A 341 13.03 -13.74 -11.70
C ALA A 341 13.28 -12.83 -12.91
N LYS A 342 13.48 -11.52 -12.69
CA LYS A 342 13.86 -10.60 -13.78
C LYS A 342 15.22 -10.94 -14.36
N THR A 343 16.25 -11.24 -13.55
CA THR A 343 17.55 -11.67 -14.07
C THR A 343 17.44 -12.91 -14.95
N ALA A 344 16.58 -13.87 -14.59
CA ALA A 344 16.34 -15.05 -15.41
C ALA A 344 15.70 -14.68 -16.76
N VAL A 345 14.67 -13.83 -16.75
CA VAL A 345 14.01 -13.34 -17.97
C VAL A 345 14.96 -12.51 -18.84
N ASP A 346 15.67 -11.53 -18.27
CA ASP A 346 16.64 -10.69 -18.96
C ASP A 346 17.79 -11.50 -19.59
N SER A 347 18.12 -12.67 -19.02
CA SER A 347 19.11 -13.60 -19.58
C SER A 347 18.60 -14.40 -20.79
N GLY A 348 17.42 -14.07 -21.31
CA GLY A 348 16.80 -14.75 -22.45
C GLY A 348 16.14 -16.08 -22.11
N ARG A 349 15.98 -16.41 -20.83
CA ARG A 349 15.38 -17.68 -20.35
C ARG A 349 13.93 -17.53 -19.89
N GLY A 350 13.28 -16.43 -20.28
CA GLY A 350 11.88 -16.16 -19.95
C GLY A 350 10.93 -17.07 -20.72
N VAL A 351 9.84 -17.48 -20.10
CA VAL A 351 8.90 -18.48 -20.64
C VAL A 351 7.56 -17.86 -21.03
N GLY A 352 6.79 -18.60 -21.83
CA GLY A 352 5.48 -18.18 -22.33
C GLY A 352 5.56 -17.30 -23.59
N PRO A 353 4.40 -16.92 -24.19
CA PRO A 353 4.35 -16.32 -25.52
C PRO A 353 5.11 -15.00 -25.70
N LEU A 354 5.30 -14.25 -24.62
CA LEU A 354 6.04 -12.98 -24.60
C LEU A 354 7.42 -13.10 -23.92
N HIS A 355 7.84 -14.34 -23.58
CA HIS A 355 9.08 -14.64 -22.85
C HIS A 355 9.26 -13.77 -21.59
N ASN A 356 8.16 -13.45 -20.90
CA ASN A 356 8.11 -12.47 -19.81
C ASN A 356 7.68 -13.10 -18.47
N GLY A 357 8.02 -14.36 -18.25
CA GLY A 357 7.68 -15.08 -17.02
C GLY A 357 8.69 -16.17 -16.67
N VAL A 358 8.47 -16.78 -15.50
CA VAL A 358 9.14 -18.00 -15.02
C VAL A 358 8.08 -19.03 -14.61
N TYR A 359 8.45 -20.30 -14.48
CA TYR A 359 7.52 -21.34 -14.05
C TYR A 359 7.42 -21.43 -12.52
N LEU A 360 6.22 -21.68 -12.02
CA LEU A 360 5.91 -22.10 -10.66
C LEU A 360 5.17 -23.44 -10.71
N ASP A 361 5.86 -24.50 -10.28
CA ASP A 361 5.49 -25.89 -10.51
C ASP A 361 5.12 -26.62 -9.20
N PHE A 362 3.99 -27.32 -9.21
CA PHE A 362 3.48 -28.08 -8.07
C PHE A 362 3.61 -29.60 -8.22
N ALA A 363 4.18 -30.11 -9.32
CA ALA A 363 4.28 -31.54 -9.60
C ALA A 363 4.91 -32.33 -8.43
N SER A 364 6.04 -31.87 -7.91
CA SER A 364 6.73 -32.50 -6.77
C SER A 364 5.89 -32.48 -5.48
N ALA A 365 5.15 -31.40 -5.23
CA ALA A 365 4.29 -31.30 -4.06
C ALA A 365 3.08 -32.24 -4.17
N ILE A 366 2.48 -32.34 -5.35
CA ILE A 366 1.35 -33.23 -5.63
C ILE A 366 1.78 -34.70 -5.49
N GLU A 367 2.96 -35.07 -6.00
CA GLU A 367 3.51 -36.42 -5.83
C GLU A 367 3.72 -36.76 -4.35
N ARG A 368 4.30 -35.84 -3.58
CA ARG A 368 4.64 -36.04 -2.16
C ARG A 368 3.41 -36.04 -1.24
N LEU A 369 2.46 -35.13 -1.47
CA LEU A 369 1.36 -34.84 -0.53
C LEU A 369 -0.01 -35.34 -1.01
N GLY A 370 -0.13 -35.69 -2.29
CA GLY A 370 -1.40 -36.01 -2.93
C GLY A 370 -2.19 -34.78 -3.38
N LYS A 371 -2.99 -34.95 -4.43
CA LYS A 371 -3.80 -33.88 -5.01
C LYS A 371 -4.80 -33.28 -4.01
N ASP A 372 -5.48 -34.12 -3.22
CA ASP A 372 -6.54 -33.68 -2.31
C ASP A 372 -6.03 -32.67 -1.27
N LEU A 373 -4.83 -32.88 -0.73
CA LEU A 373 -4.23 -31.94 0.23
C LEU A 373 -3.81 -30.62 -0.43
N ILE A 374 -3.28 -30.69 -1.66
CA ILE A 374 -2.95 -29.49 -2.45
C ILE A 374 -4.22 -28.70 -2.80
N GLU A 375 -5.30 -29.38 -3.14
CA GLU A 375 -6.62 -28.78 -3.41
C GLU A 375 -7.23 -28.12 -2.18
N GLU A 376 -7.14 -28.76 -1.01
CA GLU A 376 -7.58 -28.17 0.25
C GLU A 376 -6.83 -26.86 0.55
N ARG A 377 -5.51 -26.82 0.31
CA ARG A 377 -4.65 -25.66 0.60
C ARG A 377 -4.78 -24.54 -0.42
N TYR A 378 -4.83 -24.88 -1.71
CA TYR A 378 -4.58 -23.96 -2.82
C TYR A 378 -5.65 -23.97 -3.91
N GLY A 379 -6.68 -24.82 -3.82
CA GLY A 379 -7.66 -25.03 -4.89
C GLY A 379 -8.33 -23.74 -5.38
N ASN A 380 -8.63 -22.81 -4.46
CA ASN A 380 -9.20 -21.51 -4.83
C ASN A 380 -8.25 -20.63 -5.65
N LEU A 381 -6.93 -20.76 -5.46
CA LEU A 381 -5.92 -20.06 -6.25
C LEU A 381 -5.71 -20.74 -7.59
N PHE A 382 -5.77 -22.07 -7.63
CA PHE A 382 -5.63 -22.84 -8.87
C PHE A 382 -6.82 -22.58 -9.80
N GLU A 383 -8.03 -22.59 -9.26
CA GLU A 383 -9.25 -22.24 -9.99
C GLU A 383 -9.18 -20.78 -10.52
N MET A 384 -8.68 -19.84 -9.71
CA MET A 384 -8.50 -18.46 -10.14
C MET A 384 -7.51 -18.36 -11.31
N TYR A 385 -6.40 -19.09 -11.26
CA TYR A 385 -5.42 -19.14 -12.34
C TYR A 385 -6.04 -19.72 -13.61
N GLU A 386 -6.65 -20.90 -13.51
CA GLU A 386 -7.28 -21.60 -14.64
C GLU A 386 -8.37 -20.75 -15.31
N ARG A 387 -9.19 -20.02 -14.52
CA ARG A 387 -10.19 -19.10 -15.06
C ARG A 387 -9.60 -17.92 -15.83
N ILE A 388 -8.38 -17.50 -15.51
CA ILE A 388 -7.71 -16.35 -16.14
C ILE A 388 -6.89 -16.79 -17.35
N THR A 389 -6.15 -17.88 -17.24
CA THR A 389 -5.17 -18.31 -18.25
C THR A 389 -5.68 -19.45 -19.14
N GLY A 390 -6.70 -20.18 -18.70
CA GLY A 390 -7.14 -21.43 -19.33
C GLY A 390 -6.22 -22.63 -19.06
N GLU A 391 -5.23 -22.48 -18.19
CA GLU A 391 -4.23 -23.50 -17.89
C GLU A 391 -4.46 -24.10 -16.50
N ASN A 392 -4.48 -25.43 -16.40
CA ASN A 392 -4.75 -26.14 -15.15
C ASN A 392 -3.44 -26.36 -14.34
N PRO A 393 -3.28 -25.73 -13.15
CA PRO A 393 -2.03 -25.82 -12.38
C PRO A 393 -1.76 -27.18 -11.73
N TYR A 394 -2.73 -28.10 -11.73
CA TYR A 394 -2.49 -29.49 -11.33
C TYR A 394 -1.76 -30.30 -12.40
N VAL A 395 -1.69 -29.80 -13.64
CA VAL A 395 -1.16 -30.51 -14.81
C VAL A 395 0.03 -29.78 -15.43
N VAL A 396 -0.05 -28.45 -15.52
CA VAL A 396 1.00 -27.60 -16.10
C VAL A 396 1.47 -26.56 -15.09
N PRO A 397 2.76 -26.20 -15.05
CA PRO A 397 3.24 -25.17 -14.14
C PRO A 397 2.62 -23.81 -14.47
N MET A 398 2.36 -23.01 -13.43
CA MET A 398 1.91 -21.63 -13.61
C MET A 398 3.04 -20.79 -14.20
N ARG A 399 2.70 -19.84 -15.07
CA ARG A 399 3.57 -18.74 -15.49
C ARG A 399 3.40 -17.56 -14.55
N ILE A 400 4.50 -17.09 -13.98
CA ILE A 400 4.53 -15.98 -13.01
C ILE A 400 5.61 -14.95 -13.35
N TYR A 401 5.40 -13.69 -12.98
CA TYR A 401 6.37 -12.62 -13.11
C TYR A 401 6.20 -11.55 -12.02
N PRO A 402 7.25 -10.79 -11.67
CA PRO A 402 7.14 -9.72 -10.68
C PRO A 402 6.23 -8.57 -11.11
N ALA A 403 5.53 -7.95 -10.14
CA ALA A 403 4.70 -6.76 -10.38
C ALA A 403 4.64 -5.84 -9.15
N THR A 404 4.45 -4.53 -9.37
CA THR A 404 4.22 -3.57 -8.28
C THR A 404 2.95 -3.93 -7.49
N HIS A 405 3.06 -3.88 -6.16
CA HIS A 405 2.04 -4.44 -5.28
C HIS A 405 1.66 -3.61 -4.06
N TYR A 406 2.62 -3.00 -3.37
CA TYR A 406 2.36 -2.23 -2.16
C TYR A 406 3.24 -1.00 -2.12
N THR A 407 2.73 0.11 -1.61
CA THR A 407 3.52 1.35 -1.45
C THR A 407 3.85 1.55 0.02
N MET A 408 5.15 1.57 0.33
CA MET A 408 5.61 1.85 1.70
C MET A 408 5.71 3.35 1.94
N GLY A 409 5.94 4.16 0.91
CA GLY A 409 5.75 5.60 1.01
C GLY A 409 4.29 5.99 1.14
N GLY A 410 4.05 7.25 1.49
CA GLY A 410 2.72 7.82 1.68
C GLY A 410 2.81 9.17 2.40
N LEU A 411 1.71 9.68 2.94
CA LEU A 411 1.76 10.89 3.78
C LEU A 411 2.58 10.63 5.04
N TRP A 412 3.52 11.53 5.34
CA TRP A 412 4.25 11.49 6.60
C TRP A 412 3.29 11.70 7.77
N VAL A 413 3.46 10.93 8.85
CA VAL A 413 2.69 11.05 10.07
C VAL A 413 3.54 10.94 11.34
N ASP A 414 3.11 11.63 12.38
CA ASP A 414 3.65 11.47 13.73
C ASP A 414 3.18 10.14 14.36
N TYR A 415 3.62 9.87 15.59
CA TYR A 415 3.21 8.72 16.39
C TYR A 415 1.70 8.69 16.68
N ASN A 416 0.96 9.78 16.45
CA ASN A 416 -0.49 9.86 16.61
C ASN A 416 -1.26 9.65 15.30
N LEU A 417 -0.55 9.36 14.20
CA LEU A 417 -1.07 9.29 12.84
C LEU A 417 -1.52 10.65 12.25
N GLN A 418 -1.13 11.77 12.88
CA GLN A 418 -1.40 13.12 12.38
C GLN A 418 -0.29 13.51 11.39
N THR A 419 -0.66 14.12 10.27
CA THR A 419 0.32 14.59 9.27
C THR A 419 0.98 15.89 9.74
N THR A 420 1.83 16.48 8.90
CA THR A 420 2.37 17.82 9.15
C THR A 420 1.29 18.93 9.10
N ILE A 421 0.08 18.62 8.62
CA ILE A 421 -1.08 19.51 8.67
C ILE A 421 -1.90 19.21 9.94
N PRO A 422 -2.05 20.16 10.88
CA PRO A 422 -2.90 19.98 12.05
C PRO A 422 -4.33 19.58 11.67
N GLY A 423 -4.91 18.60 12.37
CA GLY A 423 -6.27 18.12 12.11
C GLY A 423 -6.41 17.16 10.93
N LEU A 424 -5.34 16.93 10.15
CA LEU A 424 -5.29 15.90 9.12
C LEU A 424 -4.58 14.65 9.64
N PHE A 425 -5.23 13.50 9.52
CA PHE A 425 -4.67 12.20 9.84
C PHE A 425 -4.56 11.33 8.59
N ALA A 426 -3.59 10.42 8.55
CA ALA A 426 -3.44 9.45 7.47
C ALA A 426 -3.19 8.04 8.02
N LEU A 427 -3.90 7.05 7.49
CA LEU A 427 -3.95 5.68 8.02
C LEU A 427 -3.72 4.63 6.92
N GLY A 428 -3.19 3.48 7.31
CA GLY A 428 -2.92 2.36 6.41
C GLY A 428 -1.98 2.76 5.28
N GLU A 429 -2.16 2.17 4.09
CA GLU A 429 -1.28 2.42 2.94
C GLU A 429 -1.33 3.87 2.38
N ALA A 430 -2.17 4.75 2.95
CA ALA A 430 -2.16 6.18 2.60
C ALA A 430 -1.09 6.97 3.39
N ASN A 431 -0.64 6.47 4.54
CA ASN A 431 0.50 7.04 5.26
C ASN A 431 1.80 6.30 4.87
N PHE A 432 2.94 6.88 5.26
CA PHE A 432 4.20 6.17 5.15
C PHE A 432 4.23 5.03 6.16
N SER A 433 4.47 3.84 5.64
CA SER A 433 4.22 2.59 6.32
C SER A 433 5.20 2.35 7.46
N ASP A 434 4.71 1.78 8.57
CA ASP A 434 5.51 1.28 9.72
C ASP A 434 6.45 0.11 9.32
N HIS A 435 6.53 -0.21 8.03
CA HIS A 435 7.29 -1.31 7.46
C HIS A 435 8.63 -0.89 6.84
N GLY A 436 8.94 0.41 6.78
CA GLY A 436 10.22 0.89 6.24
C GLY A 436 10.41 0.61 4.75
N ALA A 437 11.63 0.24 4.35
CA ALA A 437 11.98 0.08 2.93
C ALA A 437 11.46 -1.22 2.31
N ASN A 438 10.98 -2.18 3.11
CA ASN A 438 10.36 -3.39 2.58
C ASN A 438 9.38 -4.02 3.59
N ARG A 439 8.16 -4.28 3.13
CA ARG A 439 7.12 -4.89 3.96
C ARG A 439 7.21 -6.41 4.00
N LEU A 440 7.13 -7.01 5.19
CA LEU A 440 6.91 -8.45 5.31
C LEU A 440 5.52 -8.87 4.80
N GLY A 441 5.45 -10.01 4.11
CA GLY A 441 4.18 -10.56 3.65
C GLY A 441 3.19 -10.71 4.82
N ALA A 442 1.89 -10.49 4.55
CA ALA A 442 0.82 -10.46 5.55
C ALA A 442 0.83 -9.30 6.59
N SER A 443 1.77 -8.35 6.53
CA SER A 443 1.79 -7.22 7.48
C SER A 443 0.98 -5.97 7.07
N ALA A 444 0.53 -5.84 5.81
CA ALA A 444 -0.24 -4.64 5.39
C ALA A 444 -1.64 -4.61 6.01
N LEU A 445 -2.28 -5.78 6.12
CA LEU A 445 -3.60 -5.91 6.76
C LEU A 445 -3.49 -5.63 8.26
N MET A 446 -2.35 -6.00 8.85
CA MET A 446 -2.02 -5.70 10.25
C MET A 446 -1.93 -4.19 10.47
N GLN A 447 -1.19 -3.45 9.64
CA GLN A 447 -1.12 -1.99 9.77
C GLN A 447 -2.50 -1.34 9.60
N GLY A 448 -3.23 -1.69 8.54
CA GLY A 448 -4.55 -1.11 8.28
C GLY A 448 -5.53 -1.30 9.44
N LEU A 449 -5.62 -2.50 9.99
CA LEU A 449 -6.50 -2.78 11.12
C LEU A 449 -5.99 -2.20 12.45
N SER A 450 -4.67 -2.18 12.66
CA SER A 450 -4.04 -1.52 13.82
C SER A 450 -4.41 -0.04 13.87
N ASP A 451 -4.13 0.66 12.77
CA ASP A 451 -4.40 2.08 12.61
C ASP A 451 -5.87 2.39 12.84
N GLY A 452 -6.76 1.61 12.21
CA GLY A 452 -8.19 1.86 12.25
C GLY A 452 -8.87 1.53 13.58
N TYR A 453 -8.62 0.37 14.18
CA TYR A 453 -9.33 -0.04 15.41
C TYR A 453 -8.71 0.49 16.69
N PHE A 454 -7.38 0.70 16.72
CA PHE A 454 -6.68 0.81 18.00
C PHE A 454 -5.84 2.07 18.14
N VAL A 455 -5.26 2.60 17.05
CA VAL A 455 -4.38 3.77 17.12
C VAL A 455 -5.16 5.07 16.86
N ALA A 456 -5.86 5.17 15.74
CA ALA A 456 -6.57 6.40 15.37
C ALA A 456 -7.69 6.79 16.35
N PRO A 457 -8.51 5.87 16.90
CA PRO A 457 -9.59 6.27 17.81
C PRO A 457 -9.13 7.06 19.04
N PRO A 458 -8.14 6.60 19.84
CA PRO A 458 -7.63 7.39 20.96
C PRO A 458 -6.84 8.64 20.51
N THR A 459 -6.10 8.59 19.40
CA THR A 459 -5.29 9.74 18.96
C THR A 459 -6.11 10.88 18.38
N VAL A 460 -7.15 10.56 17.59
CA VAL A 460 -8.13 11.53 17.10
C VAL A 460 -8.90 12.12 18.29
N ALA A 461 -9.31 11.30 19.27
CA ALA A 461 -9.94 11.79 20.49
C ALA A 461 -9.03 12.75 21.26
N ASN A 462 -7.74 12.43 21.39
CA ASN A 462 -6.74 13.29 22.04
C ASN A 462 -6.63 14.67 21.36
N TYR A 463 -6.63 14.70 20.02
CA TYR A 463 -6.66 15.96 19.27
C TYR A 463 -7.97 16.74 19.49
N LEU A 464 -9.11 16.07 19.40
CA LEU A 464 -10.44 16.69 19.56
C LEU A 464 -10.68 17.20 20.98
N ALA A 465 -10.04 16.63 22.00
CA ALA A 465 -10.19 17.08 23.38
C ALA A 465 -9.80 18.57 23.57
N GLY A 466 -8.87 19.09 22.75
CA GLY A 466 -8.50 20.51 22.74
C GLY A 466 -9.51 21.43 22.05
N LYS A 467 -10.51 20.87 21.36
CA LYS A 467 -11.52 21.60 20.56
C LYS A 467 -12.90 21.62 21.23
N LEU A 468 -12.99 21.28 22.51
CA LEU A 468 -14.29 21.25 23.19
C LEU A 468 -14.93 22.64 23.21
N GLY A 469 -16.13 22.75 22.62
CA GLY A 469 -16.88 24.00 22.53
C GLY A 469 -16.65 24.80 21.25
N SER A 470 -15.77 24.35 20.35
CA SER A 470 -15.75 24.83 18.96
C SER A 470 -16.71 24.03 18.12
N ASP A 471 -17.36 24.68 17.16
CA ASP A 471 -18.06 24.02 16.06
C ASP A 471 -17.13 23.91 14.84
N PRO A 472 -17.39 22.99 13.88
CA PRO A 472 -16.72 23.03 12.58
C PRO A 472 -17.00 24.38 11.91
N ILE A 473 -16.02 24.92 11.16
CA ILE A 473 -16.22 26.18 10.45
C ILE A 473 -17.37 26.05 9.43
N SER A 474 -17.98 27.17 9.04
CA SER A 474 -19.05 27.15 8.04
C SER A 474 -18.53 26.67 6.68
N THR A 475 -19.35 25.93 5.93
CA THR A 475 -19.05 25.63 4.52
C THR A 475 -19.14 26.86 3.61
N ASP A 476 -19.70 27.97 4.11
CA ASP A 476 -19.70 29.27 3.43
C ASP A 476 -18.43 30.09 3.72
N ASP A 477 -17.51 29.55 4.52
CA ASP A 477 -16.23 30.20 4.81
C ASP A 477 -15.39 30.38 3.52
N PRO A 478 -14.65 31.51 3.36
CA PRO A 478 -13.80 31.76 2.20
C PRO A 478 -12.81 30.65 1.85
N ALA A 479 -12.36 29.86 2.85
CA ALA A 479 -11.49 28.71 2.62
C ALA A 479 -12.14 27.68 1.69
N PHE A 480 -13.43 27.39 1.88
CA PHE A 480 -14.16 26.46 1.03
C PHE A 480 -14.43 27.03 -0.36
N GLU A 481 -14.76 28.32 -0.45
CA GLU A 481 -14.95 28.98 -1.74
C GLU A 481 -13.68 28.95 -2.59
N THR A 482 -12.54 29.25 -1.98
CA THR A 482 -11.24 29.22 -2.65
C THR A 482 -10.90 27.82 -3.15
N ALA A 483 -11.00 26.81 -2.27
CA ALA A 483 -10.71 25.42 -2.64
C ALA A 483 -11.63 24.90 -3.77
N GLU A 484 -12.92 25.21 -3.71
CA GLU A 484 -13.86 24.83 -4.77
C GLU A 484 -13.56 25.56 -6.10
N ALA A 485 -13.26 26.85 -6.06
CA ALA A 485 -12.94 27.64 -7.25
C ALA A 485 -11.67 27.16 -7.95
N GLU A 486 -10.61 26.84 -7.19
CA GLU A 486 -9.38 26.23 -7.71
C GLU A 486 -9.65 24.88 -8.38
N LEU A 487 -10.49 24.05 -7.76
CA LEU A 487 -10.86 22.75 -8.31
C LEU A 487 -11.70 22.88 -9.58
N ARG A 488 -12.67 23.80 -9.61
CA ARG A 488 -13.49 24.08 -10.82
C ARG A 488 -12.59 24.54 -11.96
N SER A 489 -11.68 25.47 -11.72
CA SER A 489 -10.70 25.93 -12.71
C SER A 489 -9.87 24.78 -13.29
N ARG A 490 -9.46 23.81 -12.46
CA ARG A 490 -8.74 22.61 -12.93
C ARG A 490 -9.59 21.74 -13.83
N ILE A 491 -10.85 21.51 -13.45
CA ILE A 491 -11.81 20.73 -14.26
C ILE A 491 -12.07 21.44 -15.59
N ASP A 492 -12.34 22.75 -15.56
CA ASP A 492 -12.59 23.56 -16.75
C ASP A 492 -11.40 23.55 -17.70
N LYS A 493 -10.18 23.67 -17.15
CA LYS A 493 -8.95 23.55 -17.93
C LYS A 493 -8.89 22.20 -18.65
N LEU A 494 -9.08 21.08 -17.95
CA LEU A 494 -9.08 19.75 -18.56
C LEU A 494 -10.15 19.61 -19.65
N MET A 495 -11.38 20.08 -19.38
CA MET A 495 -12.50 20.00 -20.33
C MET A 495 -12.32 20.92 -21.54
N SER A 496 -11.52 21.98 -21.42
CA SER A 496 -11.19 22.89 -22.51
C SER A 496 -10.23 22.27 -23.54
N VAL A 497 -9.43 21.26 -23.14
CA VAL A 497 -8.48 20.59 -24.04
C VAL A 497 -9.26 19.74 -25.06
N LYS A 498 -9.10 20.05 -26.35
CA LYS A 498 -9.74 19.34 -27.47
C LYS A 498 -8.73 18.50 -28.24
N GLY A 499 -7.97 17.71 -27.49
CA GLY A 499 -6.91 16.89 -28.03
C GLY A 499 -7.38 15.63 -28.77
N THR A 500 -6.41 14.80 -29.13
CA THR A 500 -6.60 13.61 -29.96
C THR A 500 -6.33 12.30 -29.22
N LYS A 501 -5.61 12.34 -28.08
CA LYS A 501 -5.18 11.15 -27.35
C LYS A 501 -6.08 10.86 -26.15
N SER A 502 -6.42 9.60 -25.93
CA SER A 502 -7.21 9.21 -24.75
C SER A 502 -6.42 9.36 -23.46
N VAL A 503 -7.12 9.46 -22.33
CA VAL A 503 -6.49 9.45 -21.01
C VAL A 503 -5.72 8.15 -20.77
N ASP A 504 -6.23 7.01 -21.27
CA ASP A 504 -5.55 5.72 -21.18
C ASP A 504 -4.20 5.70 -21.87
N HIS A 505 -4.05 6.42 -22.99
CA HIS A 505 -2.77 6.54 -23.68
C HIS A 505 -1.73 7.14 -22.73
N TYR A 506 -2.02 8.29 -22.12
CA TYR A 506 -1.09 8.93 -21.19
C TYR A 506 -0.80 8.10 -19.94
N HIS A 507 -1.81 7.39 -19.41
CA HIS A 507 -1.60 6.51 -18.27
C HIS A 507 -0.67 5.33 -18.63
N ARG A 508 -0.84 4.73 -19.81
CA ARG A 508 0.06 3.68 -20.31
C ARG A 508 1.48 4.17 -20.54
N GLU A 509 1.64 5.31 -21.21
CA GLU A 509 2.97 5.87 -21.48
C GLU A 509 3.70 6.24 -20.18
N LEU A 510 2.98 6.82 -19.20
CA LEU A 510 3.53 7.02 -17.86
C LEU A 510 3.93 5.70 -17.21
N GLY A 511 3.06 4.68 -17.28
CA GLY A 511 3.33 3.36 -16.72
C GLY A 511 4.59 2.70 -17.27
N LYS A 512 4.84 2.83 -18.58
CA LYS A 512 6.08 2.36 -19.23
C LYS A 512 7.31 3.07 -18.64
N LEU A 513 7.31 4.40 -18.59
CA LEU A 513 8.41 5.18 -18.01
C LEU A 513 8.69 4.79 -16.55
N VAL A 514 7.62 4.69 -15.75
CA VAL A 514 7.73 4.39 -14.32
C VAL A 514 8.19 2.94 -14.10
N TRP A 515 7.74 1.98 -14.90
CA TRP A 515 8.20 0.60 -14.83
C TRP A 515 9.66 0.44 -15.27
N ASP A 516 10.05 1.08 -16.38
CA ASP A 516 11.37 0.91 -16.97
C ASP A 516 12.47 1.63 -16.19
N TYR A 517 12.17 2.80 -15.60
CA TYR A 517 13.18 3.66 -14.97
C TYR A 517 13.03 3.83 -13.45
N ILE A 518 11.84 3.58 -12.90
CA ILE A 518 11.51 3.76 -11.46
C ILE A 518 10.97 2.43 -10.86
N GLY A 519 11.14 1.33 -11.58
CA GLY A 519 10.65 0.01 -11.22
C GLY A 519 11.57 -0.72 -10.25
N MET A 520 11.90 -1.96 -10.62
CA MET A 520 12.60 -2.91 -9.75
C MET A 520 14.08 -2.62 -9.55
N SER A 521 14.78 -2.29 -10.63
CA SER A 521 16.15 -1.80 -10.57
C SER A 521 16.17 -0.37 -11.11
N ARG A 522 17.07 0.44 -10.56
CA ARG A 522 17.18 1.87 -10.84
C ARG A 522 18.65 2.21 -10.97
N ASN A 523 18.97 3.13 -11.85
CA ASN A 523 20.29 3.71 -11.98
C ASN A 523 20.16 5.21 -12.27
N GLU A 524 21.23 5.96 -12.03
CA GLU A 524 21.28 7.41 -12.18
C GLU A 524 20.78 7.85 -13.56
N ALA A 525 21.32 7.25 -14.62
CA ALA A 525 20.95 7.58 -16.00
C ALA A 525 19.45 7.36 -16.30
N GLY A 526 18.88 6.25 -15.81
CA GLY A 526 17.45 5.95 -15.95
C GLY A 526 16.58 6.94 -15.18
N LEU A 527 16.97 7.28 -13.97
CA LEU A 527 16.24 8.22 -13.11
C LEU A 527 16.28 9.65 -13.68
N GLU A 528 17.43 10.11 -14.16
CA GLU A 528 17.58 11.39 -14.87
C GLU A 528 16.72 11.43 -16.14
N LYS A 529 16.71 10.32 -16.90
CA LYS A 529 15.84 10.19 -18.07
C LYS A 529 14.36 10.29 -17.71
N ALA A 530 13.92 9.62 -16.63
CA ALA A 530 12.55 9.74 -16.15
C ALA A 530 12.20 11.18 -15.74
N LEU A 531 13.11 11.88 -15.06
CA LEU A 531 12.95 13.29 -14.66
C LEU A 531 12.91 14.26 -15.86
N ALA A 532 13.43 13.85 -17.03
CA ALA A 532 13.29 14.62 -18.27
C ALA A 532 12.01 14.28 -19.04
N GLU A 533 11.65 13.00 -19.15
CA GLU A 533 10.56 12.53 -20.01
C GLU A 533 9.17 12.67 -19.37
N ILE A 534 9.04 12.51 -18.05
CA ILE A 534 7.74 12.65 -17.38
C ILE A 534 7.19 14.09 -17.46
N PRO A 535 7.98 15.15 -17.23
CA PRO A 535 7.50 16.53 -17.45
C PRO A 535 7.06 16.77 -18.90
N ALA A 536 7.81 16.25 -19.88
CA ALA A 536 7.43 16.37 -21.29
C ALA A 536 6.11 15.65 -21.60
N LEU A 537 5.89 14.45 -21.04
CA LEU A 537 4.62 13.73 -21.15
C LEU A 537 3.47 14.50 -20.48
N ARG A 538 3.72 15.13 -19.32
CA ARG A 538 2.76 15.98 -18.61
C ARG A 538 2.39 17.22 -19.41
N GLU A 539 3.34 17.89 -20.04
CA GLU A 539 3.05 19.01 -20.94
C GLU A 539 2.18 18.58 -22.14
N GLN A 540 2.48 17.42 -22.73
CA GLN A 540 1.66 16.87 -23.82
C GLN A 540 0.24 16.54 -23.34
N PHE A 541 0.09 15.94 -22.16
CA PHE A 541 -1.22 15.66 -21.57
C PHE A 541 -2.07 16.93 -21.46
N TRP A 542 -1.52 18.02 -20.94
CA TRP A 542 -2.25 19.29 -20.81
C TRP A 542 -2.55 19.99 -22.14
N ARG A 543 -1.98 19.55 -23.26
CA ARG A 543 -2.20 20.11 -24.60
C ARG A 543 -3.08 19.24 -25.50
N ASP A 544 -3.03 17.91 -25.35
CA ASP A 544 -3.58 16.96 -26.34
C ASP A 544 -4.40 15.81 -25.72
N VAL A 545 -4.72 15.88 -24.43
CA VAL A 545 -5.71 14.94 -23.85
C VAL A 545 -7.11 15.18 -24.40
N LYS A 546 -7.77 14.09 -24.77
CA LYS A 546 -9.16 14.04 -25.20
C LYS A 546 -10.01 13.43 -24.09
N ILE A 547 -10.83 14.27 -23.47
CA ILE A 547 -11.85 13.85 -22.50
C ILE A 547 -13.20 13.81 -23.22
N LEU A 548 -13.85 12.65 -23.19
CA LEU A 548 -15.18 12.48 -23.76
C LEU A 548 -16.25 12.88 -22.74
N GLY A 549 -17.43 13.31 -23.22
CA GLY A 549 -18.55 13.69 -22.36
C GLY A 549 -18.45 15.12 -21.81
N THR A 550 -19.16 15.37 -20.71
CA THR A 550 -19.32 16.67 -20.04
C THR A 550 -18.77 16.65 -18.62
N ALA A 551 -18.63 17.81 -17.99
CA ALA A 551 -18.26 17.89 -16.57
C ALA A 551 -19.43 17.49 -15.66
N GLU A 552 -20.66 17.53 -16.15
CA GLU A 552 -21.85 17.05 -15.47
C GLU A 552 -22.09 15.57 -15.77
N GLY A 553 -22.69 14.88 -14.81
CA GLY A 553 -23.04 13.46 -14.88
C GLY A 553 -21.85 12.52 -14.66
N VAL A 554 -22.07 11.25 -15.01
CA VAL A 554 -21.04 10.20 -14.96
C VAL A 554 -19.99 10.47 -16.04
N ASN A 555 -18.75 10.72 -15.63
CA ASN A 555 -17.63 10.90 -16.55
C ASN A 555 -16.33 10.28 -16.02
N GLN A 556 -16.20 8.98 -16.25
CA GLN A 556 -14.99 8.22 -15.90
C GLN A 556 -13.73 8.71 -16.63
N SER A 557 -13.87 9.32 -17.82
CA SER A 557 -12.73 9.89 -18.54
C SER A 557 -12.18 11.12 -17.82
N LEU A 558 -13.05 12.01 -17.31
CA LEU A 558 -12.63 13.17 -16.53
C LEU A 558 -12.04 12.75 -15.18
N GLU A 559 -12.69 11.82 -14.48
CA GLU A 559 -12.20 11.25 -13.22
C GLU A 559 -10.80 10.67 -13.39
N LYS A 560 -10.60 9.88 -14.44
CA LYS A 560 -9.28 9.32 -14.76
C LYS A 560 -8.27 10.41 -15.13
N ALA A 561 -8.68 11.44 -15.89
CA ALA A 561 -7.78 12.53 -16.26
C ALA A 561 -7.26 13.28 -15.03
N LEU A 562 -8.12 13.54 -14.05
CA LEU A 562 -7.74 14.14 -12.77
C LEU A 562 -6.70 13.27 -12.03
N ARG A 563 -6.90 11.96 -11.98
CA ARG A 563 -5.98 11.01 -11.33
C ARG A 563 -4.64 10.91 -12.07
N VAL A 564 -4.65 10.85 -13.40
CA VAL A 564 -3.44 10.77 -14.22
C VAL A 564 -2.59 12.04 -14.10
N ALA A 565 -3.23 13.22 -14.02
CA ALA A 565 -2.52 14.46 -13.75
C ALA A 565 -1.76 14.40 -12.41
N ASP A 566 -2.40 13.86 -11.35
CA ASP A 566 -1.77 13.67 -10.05
C ASP A 566 -0.64 12.59 -10.13
N PHE A 567 -0.85 11.50 -10.88
CA PHE A 567 0.16 10.44 -11.07
C PHE A 567 1.44 10.91 -11.75
N MET A 568 1.35 11.83 -12.71
CA MET A 568 2.54 12.37 -13.38
C MET A 568 3.43 13.14 -12.41
N GLU A 569 2.84 14.02 -11.59
CA GLU A 569 3.59 14.77 -10.59
C GLU A 569 4.15 13.84 -9.49
N LEU A 570 3.38 12.85 -9.05
CA LEU A 570 3.86 11.85 -8.10
C LEU A 570 5.02 11.02 -8.67
N ALA A 571 4.95 10.59 -9.93
CA ALA A 571 6.03 9.84 -10.59
C ALA A 571 7.34 10.65 -10.66
N GLU A 572 7.26 11.96 -10.92
CA GLU A 572 8.43 12.85 -10.85
C GLU A 572 9.03 12.85 -9.43
N LEU A 573 8.19 12.90 -8.39
CA LEU A 573 8.67 12.86 -7.00
C LEU A 573 9.30 11.50 -6.66
N GLN A 574 8.73 10.39 -7.15
CA GLN A 574 9.31 9.05 -6.98
C GLN A 574 10.70 8.95 -7.61
N ALA A 575 10.88 9.50 -8.82
CA ALA A 575 12.17 9.54 -9.50
C ALA A 575 13.18 10.41 -8.75
N LYS A 576 12.76 11.59 -8.28
CA LYS A 576 13.61 12.52 -7.52
C LYS A 576 14.10 11.90 -6.21
N ASP A 577 13.20 11.29 -5.44
CA ASP A 577 13.54 10.58 -4.20
C ASP A 577 14.44 9.38 -4.46
N ALA A 578 14.20 8.62 -5.53
CA ALA A 578 15.08 7.52 -5.92
C ALA A 578 16.47 7.99 -6.36
N LEU A 579 16.59 9.17 -6.97
CA LEU A 579 17.86 9.73 -7.43
C LEU A 579 18.70 10.24 -6.26
N ASP A 580 18.09 10.95 -5.32
CA ASP A 580 18.73 11.44 -4.09
C ASP A 580 19.26 10.28 -3.23
N ARG A 581 18.52 9.17 -3.17
CA ARG A 581 18.89 7.95 -2.44
C ARG A 581 19.90 7.12 -3.22
N VAL A 582 21.18 7.33 -3.00
CA VAL A 582 22.28 6.57 -3.62
C VAL A 582 22.62 5.32 -2.79
N GLU A 583 21.61 4.52 -2.43
CA GLU A 583 21.77 3.26 -1.70
C GLU A 583 20.87 2.17 -2.27
N SER A 584 21.14 0.89 -1.93
CA SER A 584 20.14 -0.17 -2.11
C SER A 584 19.66 -0.66 -0.75
N CYS A 585 18.37 -0.47 -0.49
CA CYS A 585 17.74 -0.81 0.76
C CYS A 585 16.31 -1.33 0.54
N GLY A 586 16.00 -2.52 1.06
CA GLY A 586 14.68 -3.15 0.91
C GLY A 586 14.19 -3.25 -0.55
N GLY A 587 13.07 -2.60 -0.85
CA GLY A 587 12.47 -2.53 -2.19
C GLY A 587 13.06 -1.44 -3.10
N HIS A 588 13.95 -0.60 -2.58
CA HIS A 588 14.72 0.37 -3.36
C HIS A 588 16.07 -0.24 -3.74
N PHE A 589 16.32 -0.40 -5.04
CA PHE A 589 17.54 -1.03 -5.54
C PHE A 589 18.22 -0.15 -6.59
N ARG A 590 19.36 0.43 -6.20
CA ARG A 590 20.28 1.17 -7.06
C ARG A 590 21.35 0.22 -7.59
N GLU A 591 21.45 0.11 -8.90
CA GLU A 591 22.43 -0.77 -9.56
C GLU A 591 23.87 -0.38 -9.23
N GLU A 592 24.11 0.89 -8.88
CA GLU A 592 25.41 1.38 -8.43
C GLU A 592 25.74 0.97 -6.98
N SER A 593 24.72 0.66 -6.17
CA SER A 593 24.84 0.36 -4.74
C SER A 593 24.53 -1.12 -4.49
N GLN A 594 25.37 -2.00 -5.04
CA GLN A 594 25.26 -3.46 -4.84
C GLN A 594 26.62 -4.11 -4.62
N THR A 595 26.65 -5.26 -3.96
CA THR A 595 27.88 -6.07 -3.82
C THR A 595 28.30 -6.67 -5.18
N PRO A 596 29.54 -7.17 -5.34
CA PRO A 596 29.95 -7.87 -6.57
C PRO A 596 29.05 -9.07 -6.93
N GLU A 597 28.36 -9.65 -5.96
CA GLU A 597 27.41 -10.76 -6.14
C GLU A 597 25.99 -10.31 -6.48
N GLY A 598 25.74 -8.99 -6.60
CA GLY A 598 24.45 -8.40 -6.94
C GLY A 598 23.47 -8.27 -5.78
N GLU A 599 23.97 -8.27 -4.54
CA GLU A 599 23.13 -8.06 -3.34
C GLU A 599 23.06 -6.57 -2.98
N ALA A 600 21.96 -6.16 -2.35
CA ALA A 600 21.73 -4.76 -1.97
C ALA A 600 22.81 -4.27 -0.99
N LEU A 601 23.45 -3.13 -1.29
CA LEU A 601 24.38 -2.45 -0.40
C LEU A 601 23.70 -1.21 0.19
N ARG A 602 23.30 -1.35 1.47
CA ARG A 602 22.69 -0.27 2.26
C ARG A 602 23.76 0.65 2.84
N ASP A 603 23.48 1.95 2.90
CA ASP A 603 24.37 2.96 3.48
C ASP A 603 23.68 3.65 4.67
N ASP A 604 24.04 3.21 5.87
CA ASP A 604 23.49 3.70 7.13
C ASP A 604 24.11 5.03 7.60
N GLU A 605 25.27 5.44 7.05
CA GLU A 605 25.89 6.72 7.41
C GLU A 605 25.13 7.88 6.76
N ASN A 606 24.76 7.73 5.48
CA ASN A 606 24.18 8.81 4.72
C ASN A 606 22.65 8.74 4.58
N PHE A 607 22.04 7.56 4.71
CA PHE A 607 20.63 7.33 4.36
C PHE A 607 19.75 6.72 5.46
N GLN A 608 20.18 6.74 6.72
CA GLN A 608 19.37 6.30 7.88
C GLN A 608 18.31 7.33 8.28
N TYR A 609 17.44 7.70 7.34
CA TYR A 609 16.39 8.71 7.56
C TYR A 609 15.12 8.40 6.73
N VAL A 610 13.99 8.93 7.17
CA VAL A 610 12.77 9.04 6.35
C VAL A 610 12.89 10.31 5.50
N SER A 611 12.80 10.19 4.16
CA SER A 611 12.65 11.39 3.32
C SER A 611 11.23 11.85 3.47
N ALA A 612 11.01 13.09 3.86
CA ALA A 612 9.71 13.73 3.87
C ALA A 612 9.78 14.94 2.93
N TRP A 613 9.11 14.84 1.80
CA TRP A 613 9.14 15.87 0.77
C TRP A 613 8.04 16.91 1.02
N GLU A 614 8.41 18.18 0.93
CA GLU A 614 7.51 19.34 0.89
C GLU A 614 7.20 19.71 -0.56
N TYR A 615 5.93 20.01 -0.84
CA TYR A 615 5.52 20.49 -2.16
C TYR A 615 5.94 21.95 -2.32
N GLY A 616 6.93 22.23 -3.19
CA GLY A 616 7.37 23.60 -3.47
C GLY A 616 6.76 24.23 -4.72
N GLY A 617 6.11 23.45 -5.58
CA GLY A 617 5.62 23.96 -6.87
C GLY A 617 5.40 22.87 -7.92
N PRO A 618 4.86 23.25 -9.10
CA PRO A 618 4.52 22.31 -10.16
C PRO A 618 5.75 21.72 -10.88
N ASN A 619 6.95 22.27 -10.72
CA ASN A 619 8.18 21.67 -11.25
C ASN A 619 8.82 20.82 -10.15
N ILE A 620 8.31 19.60 -9.95
CA ILE A 620 8.68 18.74 -8.81
C ILE A 620 10.20 18.51 -8.73
N ALA A 621 10.85 18.33 -9.88
CA ALA A 621 12.31 18.15 -9.97
C ALA A 621 13.08 19.32 -9.34
N GLN A 622 12.62 20.57 -9.52
CA GLN A 622 13.29 21.76 -9.01
C GLN A 622 12.75 22.20 -7.65
N ASP A 623 11.43 22.16 -7.48
CA ASP A 623 10.74 22.86 -6.40
C ASP A 623 10.57 22.01 -5.14
N ALA A 624 10.45 20.68 -5.27
CA ALA A 624 10.23 19.82 -4.10
C ALA A 624 11.42 19.88 -3.13
N VAL A 625 11.14 20.09 -1.85
CA VAL A 625 12.17 20.26 -0.81
C VAL A 625 12.22 19.01 0.07
N LEU A 626 13.41 18.44 0.23
CA LEU A 626 13.63 17.28 1.09
C LEU A 626 13.84 17.73 2.54
N HIS A 627 13.04 17.18 3.44
CA HIS A 627 13.28 17.19 4.88
C HIS A 627 13.64 15.78 5.33
N LYS A 628 14.64 15.64 6.21
CA LYS A 628 15.10 14.34 6.72
C LYS A 628 14.65 14.19 8.17
N GLU A 629 13.91 13.13 8.46
CA GLU A 629 13.71 12.65 9.84
C GLU A 629 14.71 11.53 10.09
N GLU A 630 15.71 11.82 10.92
CA GLU A 630 16.70 10.83 11.34
C GLU A 630 16.03 9.66 12.08
N LEU A 631 16.39 8.44 11.70
CA LEU A 631 15.92 7.24 12.37
C LEU A 631 16.90 6.85 13.45
N ILE A 632 16.41 6.74 14.68
CA ILE A 632 17.18 6.32 15.85
C ILE A 632 16.74 4.91 16.23
N PHE A 633 17.71 4.03 16.45
CA PHE A 633 17.50 2.66 16.90
C PHE A 633 18.21 2.44 18.24
N GLU A 634 17.44 2.39 19.32
CA GLU A 634 17.93 2.25 20.69
C GLU A 634 17.94 0.77 21.13
N ASP A 635 16.95 -0.01 20.68
CA ASP A 635 16.75 -1.40 21.11
C ASP A 635 17.36 -2.43 20.16
N VAL A 636 17.52 -2.09 18.88
CA VAL A 636 18.09 -2.99 17.87
C VAL A 636 19.17 -2.31 17.05
N THR A 637 20.40 -2.84 17.12
CA THR A 637 21.48 -2.36 16.26
C THR A 637 21.22 -2.74 14.79
N PRO A 638 21.24 -1.77 13.85
CA PRO A 638 21.19 -2.05 12.43
C PRO A 638 22.27 -3.05 12.02
N SER A 639 21.87 -4.04 11.22
CA SER A 639 22.78 -5.07 10.70
C SER A 639 22.53 -5.26 9.21
N GLN A 640 23.57 -5.66 8.48
CA GLN A 640 23.38 -6.02 7.08
C GLN A 640 22.47 -7.25 6.96
N ARG A 641 21.53 -7.14 6.02
CA ARG A 641 20.53 -8.16 5.72
C ARG A 641 21.12 -9.18 4.75
N SER A 642 21.50 -10.36 5.26
CA SER A 642 21.91 -11.51 4.44
C SER A 642 20.94 -12.70 4.60
N TYR A 643 20.61 -13.34 3.48
CA TYR A 643 19.83 -14.58 3.39
C TYR A 643 20.60 -15.71 2.70
N LYS A 644 21.93 -15.59 2.60
CA LYS A 644 22.79 -16.68 2.15
C LYS A 644 22.98 -17.74 3.23
#